data_AF-A0A812L965-F1
#
_entry.id   AF-A0A812L965-F1
#
_cell.length_a   1.000
_cell.length_b   1.000
_cell.length_c   1.000
_cell.angle_alpha   90.00
_cell.angle_beta   90.00
_cell.angle_gamma   90.00
#
_symmetry.space_group_name_H-M   'P 1'
#
loop_
_entity.id
_entity.type
_entity.pdbx_description
1 polymer ?
#
loop_
_entity_poly.entity_id
_entity_poly.type
_entity_poly.pdbx_seq_one_letter_code
_entity_poly.pdbx_strand_id
1 'polypeptide(L)'
;VQVFGGGMDHFGGTVVLPGSSYQPAFYFETLFCAKSSVEPVSVCKDQVDESWDADAELPPAQAEDGEDDDDEGEPTNRQDFQKWRAKFRNNVELAAELYQDRSLQQSLRMIYVTTQPAAQEYYDAIQIQKQGQESWVQEETAFLETTWKVLLEISSARCWSQAMYSTCMPFALSAVFGPSDTHGPAMDFIRKLDAGLADAHRLLATEPGSVAATAVTALLKDLWWHRTQLALEGIQTCRNSGFSARCAELRSFVFCCFGGPANTKHTCEDVFSHLHNVVQRSQKGAEVMSKQLGCDQWSKFFYASTCSSALKNGYKHIGCETADYRKIGLEKSERYGLYFSATRQPDQRLELGSLEEVKQKWGTAGTLADMRMCAATVTLHRCAEQGSFDAVADYWTGVFLSKGLVILNNTEDRAYLSLGFRGWAAQAIPLQIVGKTDGGELMFVVSADIVQGRMQPQWLWNTTAAAAATTDTATDTQWKACQVHVMHPACLPVQHRRHVCALRQCSPVEGLVKACLRAASCVLNQDVIVKLCKANKAPKPVPTGKLNKKGKRGMRKGDHVRALLAVVFPEMDTESDDYTRIFEGLVGGISPTVPEDCSEDILSGIKALDPDNQEKFAGLRSMAEKVEVEKQVRKRMRQARAGQERSDDKDGKDPASSSGARPQAEREDAGDTRR
;
A
#
# COMPACT_ATOMS: atom_id res chain seq x y z
N VAL A 1 -39.85 -5.15 52.30
CA VAL A 1 -40.16 -6.16 53.33
C VAL A 1 -39.92 -7.52 52.68
N GLN A 2 -38.69 -8.04 52.80
CA GLN A 2 -38.30 -9.22 53.62
C GLN A 2 -38.82 -10.57 53.06
N VAL A 3 -38.05 -11.69 52.99
CA VAL A 3 -36.60 -11.95 53.24
C VAL A 3 -36.21 -13.35 52.64
N PHE A 4 -35.01 -13.43 52.02
CA PHE A 4 -34.08 -14.57 51.79
C PHE A 4 -34.44 -16.01 51.30
N GLY A 5 -33.51 -16.53 50.48
CA GLY A 5 -33.04 -17.93 50.44
C GLY A 5 -33.47 -18.74 49.21
N GLY A 6 -32.61 -19.45 48.45
CA GLY A 6 -31.15 -19.63 48.48
C GLY A 6 -30.76 -21.03 47.92
N GLY A 7 -29.60 -21.19 47.27
CA GLY A 7 -29.00 -22.53 47.03
C GLY A 7 -28.99 -23.10 45.60
N MET A 8 -27.82 -22.94 44.97
CA MET A 8 -27.14 -23.67 43.89
C MET A 8 -27.63 -25.05 43.34
N ASP A 9 -27.46 -25.17 42.01
CA ASP A 9 -26.85 -26.28 41.23
C ASP A 9 -27.52 -27.65 41.05
N HIS A 10 -27.95 -27.97 39.82
CA HIS A 10 -27.13 -28.55 38.72
C HIS A 10 -27.95 -29.44 37.73
N PHE A 11 -27.37 -29.66 36.53
CA PHE A 11 -27.82 -30.53 35.42
C PHE A 11 -29.14 -30.23 34.68
N GLY A 12 -28.99 -29.58 33.51
CA GLY A 12 -30.01 -29.49 32.45
C GLY A 12 -29.34 -29.31 31.09
N GLY A 13 -28.83 -30.39 30.50
CA GLY A 13 -28.11 -30.33 29.21
C GLY A 13 -29.01 -29.92 28.06
N THR A 14 -28.64 -28.88 27.31
CA THR A 14 -29.35 -28.44 26.11
C THR A 14 -28.47 -28.66 24.88
N VAL A 15 -28.99 -29.40 23.90
CA VAL A 15 -28.34 -29.63 22.61
C VAL A 15 -28.30 -28.32 21.81
N VAL A 16 -27.10 -27.81 21.56
CA VAL A 16 -26.91 -26.62 20.70
C VAL A 16 -26.73 -27.08 19.26
N LEU A 17 -27.74 -26.84 18.43
CA LEU A 17 -27.63 -26.93 16.98
C LEU A 17 -26.73 -25.79 16.45
N PRO A 18 -25.88 -26.01 15.44
CA PRO A 18 -25.03 -24.96 14.89
C PRO A 18 -25.87 -23.95 14.08
N GLY A 19 -26.28 -22.86 14.75
CA GLY A 19 -26.93 -21.73 14.10
C GLY A 19 -25.97 -20.97 13.19
N SER A 20 -26.16 -21.07 11.88
CA SER A 20 -25.39 -20.34 10.88
C SER A 20 -25.63 -18.82 10.97
N SER A 21 -24.72 -18.09 11.60
CA SER A 21 -24.76 -16.62 11.67
C SER A 21 -24.32 -16.00 10.34
N TYR A 22 -25.30 -15.68 9.49
CA TYR A 22 -25.08 -14.87 8.29
C TYR A 22 -24.71 -13.43 8.70
N GLN A 23 -23.41 -13.11 8.72
CA GLN A 23 -22.93 -11.74 8.82
C GLN A 23 -22.87 -11.09 7.43
N PRO A 24 -23.49 -9.92 7.20
CA PRO A 24 -23.25 -9.16 5.98
C PRO A 24 -21.87 -8.50 6.07
N ALA A 25 -20.87 -9.10 5.43
CA ALA A 25 -19.56 -8.50 5.28
C ALA A 25 -19.64 -7.18 4.50
N PHE A 26 -18.90 -6.16 4.94
CA PHE A 26 -18.55 -5.04 4.05
C PHE A 26 -17.59 -5.59 2.99
N TYR A 27 -18.10 -5.83 1.78
CA TYR A 27 -17.33 -6.42 0.69
C TYR A 27 -16.15 -5.52 0.28
N PHE A 28 -14.96 -5.89 0.75
CA PHE A 28 -13.72 -5.64 0.04
C PHE A 28 -13.58 -6.71 -1.05
N GLU A 29 -14.27 -6.51 -2.18
CA GLU A 29 -14.05 -7.31 -3.38
C GLU A 29 -12.73 -6.87 -4.04
N THR A 30 -11.62 -7.41 -3.52
CA THR A 30 -10.33 -7.36 -4.21
C THR A 30 -10.45 -8.26 -5.44
N LEU A 31 -10.25 -7.71 -6.64
CA LEU A 31 -10.15 -8.49 -7.87
C LEU A 31 -8.95 -9.44 -7.81
N PHE A 32 -9.15 -10.65 -7.30
CA PHE A 32 -8.46 -11.89 -7.66
C PHE A 32 -9.16 -13.08 -6.98
N CYS A 33 -10.28 -13.52 -7.55
CA CYS A 33 -10.91 -14.79 -7.20
C CYS A 33 -11.10 -15.60 -8.49
N ALA A 34 -9.99 -16.12 -9.01
CA ALA A 34 -10.02 -17.14 -10.05
C ALA A 34 -10.67 -18.40 -9.46
N LYS A 35 -11.93 -18.68 -9.83
CA LYS A 35 -12.60 -19.94 -9.52
C LYS A 35 -11.93 -21.08 -10.30
N SER A 36 -10.84 -21.63 -9.77
CA SER A 36 -10.39 -22.97 -10.16
C SER A 36 -11.27 -24.01 -9.46
N SER A 37 -12.46 -24.25 -10.02
CA SER A 37 -13.20 -25.48 -9.74
C SER A 37 -12.50 -26.66 -10.41
N VAL A 38 -11.35 -27.04 -9.87
CA VAL A 38 -10.69 -28.32 -10.16
C VAL A 38 -11.21 -29.30 -9.11
N GLU A 39 -12.05 -30.23 -9.55
CA GLU A 39 -12.44 -31.37 -8.72
C GLU A 39 -11.17 -32.15 -8.32
N PRO A 40 -11.07 -32.65 -7.09
CA PRO A 40 -9.96 -33.51 -6.71
C PRO A 40 -10.06 -34.82 -7.48
N VAL A 41 -9.29 -34.94 -8.56
CA VAL A 41 -9.06 -36.22 -9.24
C VAL A 41 -8.53 -37.18 -8.19
N SER A 42 -9.31 -38.21 -7.87
CA SER A 42 -8.90 -39.26 -6.95
C SER A 42 -7.81 -40.10 -7.62
N VAL A 43 -6.56 -39.70 -7.42
CA VAL A 43 -5.40 -40.51 -7.82
C VAL A 43 -5.48 -41.83 -7.07
N CYS A 44 -5.49 -42.94 -7.82
CA CYS A 44 -5.59 -44.28 -7.27
C CYS A 44 -4.47 -44.53 -6.25
N LYS A 45 -4.84 -45.06 -5.07
CA LYS A 45 -3.89 -45.62 -4.11
C LYS A 45 -3.56 -47.05 -4.48
N ASP A 46 -2.78 -47.22 -5.55
CA ASP A 46 -2.02 -48.43 -5.81
C ASP A 46 -0.56 -48.11 -5.43
N GLN A 47 -0.17 -48.25 -4.17
CA GLN A 47 0.47 -49.47 -3.66
C GLN A 47 1.58 -50.03 -4.57
N VAL A 48 2.69 -49.28 -4.70
CA VAL A 48 4.04 -49.86 -4.75
C VAL A 48 4.98 -48.99 -3.90
N ASP A 49 4.87 -49.10 -2.57
CA ASP A 49 5.98 -48.75 -1.68
C ASP A 49 6.99 -49.91 -1.73
N GLU A 50 7.75 -50.00 -2.82
CA GLU A 50 9.02 -50.74 -2.81
C GLU A 50 10.08 -49.82 -2.19
N SER A 51 10.17 -49.84 -0.85
CA SER A 51 11.37 -49.33 -0.19
C SER A 51 12.54 -50.20 -0.65
N TRP A 52 13.48 -49.59 -1.38
CA TRP A 52 14.79 -50.18 -1.62
C TRP A 52 15.62 -50.08 -0.35
N ASP A 53 15.21 -50.82 0.68
CA ASP A 53 15.96 -51.04 1.93
C ASP A 53 17.20 -51.89 1.62
N ALA A 54 18.20 -51.24 1.02
CA ALA A 54 19.49 -51.83 0.66
C ALA A 54 20.35 -52.23 1.88
N ASP A 55 19.94 -51.79 3.08
CA ASP A 55 20.60 -52.01 4.37
C ASP A 55 19.82 -52.97 5.28
N ALA A 56 19.15 -53.98 4.70
CA ALA A 56 18.68 -55.12 5.47
C ALA A 56 19.88 -55.88 6.06
N GLU A 57 20.19 -55.60 7.34
CA GLU A 57 21.30 -56.21 8.08
C GLU A 57 21.25 -57.74 7.97
N LEU A 58 22.20 -58.31 7.21
CA LEU A 58 22.38 -59.75 7.17
C LEU A 58 22.75 -60.26 8.56
N PRO A 59 22.16 -61.38 9.03
CA PRO A 59 22.47 -61.92 10.34
C PRO A 59 23.98 -62.22 10.43
N PRO A 60 24.61 -61.98 11.59
CA PRO A 60 26.05 -62.19 11.75
C PRO A 60 26.38 -63.65 11.46
N ALA A 61 27.24 -63.88 10.46
CA ALA A 61 27.74 -65.20 10.13
C ALA A 61 28.45 -65.77 11.36
N GLN A 62 28.01 -66.95 11.81
CA GLN A 62 28.73 -67.69 12.84
C GLN A 62 30.05 -68.16 12.23
N ALA A 63 31.16 -67.75 12.84
CA ALA A 63 32.49 -68.21 12.46
C ALA A 63 32.63 -69.67 12.89
N GLU A 64 32.56 -70.59 11.94
CA GLU A 64 33.14 -71.91 12.09
C GLU A 64 34.62 -71.80 11.70
N ASP A 65 35.51 -71.92 12.69
CA ASP A 65 36.96 -71.90 12.48
C ASP A 65 37.40 -73.20 11.76
N GLY A 66 37.41 -73.14 10.43
CA GLY A 66 38.03 -74.12 9.55
C GLY A 66 39.30 -73.55 8.91
N GLU A 67 40.47 -73.96 9.38
CA GLU A 67 41.76 -73.68 8.74
C GLU A 67 41.95 -74.59 7.51
N ASP A 68 41.25 -74.29 6.41
CA ASP A 68 41.54 -74.86 5.09
C ASP A 68 42.19 -73.77 4.20
N ASP A 69 43.49 -73.91 3.93
CA ASP A 69 44.27 -73.11 2.95
C ASP A 69 43.85 -73.48 1.51
N ASP A 70 42.57 -73.27 1.18
CA ASP A 70 42.10 -73.32 -0.20
C ASP A 70 42.54 -72.04 -0.94
N ASP A 71 43.28 -72.22 -2.04
CA ASP A 71 43.68 -71.16 -2.97
C ASP A 71 42.39 -70.53 -3.57
N GLU A 72 41.92 -69.43 -2.97
CA GLU A 72 40.61 -68.83 -3.27
C GLU A 72 40.57 -68.16 -4.65
N GLY A 73 40.40 -68.98 -5.68
CA GLY A 73 40.23 -68.54 -7.06
C GLY A 73 39.03 -67.60 -7.26
N GLU A 74 39.05 -66.88 -8.37
CA GLU A 74 38.02 -65.89 -8.73
C GLU A 74 36.59 -66.47 -8.60
N PRO A 75 35.64 -65.75 -7.98
CA PRO A 75 34.31 -66.28 -7.68
C PRO A 75 33.53 -66.63 -8.95
N THR A 76 33.39 -67.94 -9.23
CA THR A 76 32.79 -68.44 -10.47
C THR A 76 31.27 -68.43 -10.48
N ASN A 77 30.63 -68.31 -9.31
CA ASN A 77 29.17 -68.28 -9.18
C ASN A 77 28.67 -67.18 -8.22
N ARG A 78 27.34 -66.95 -8.22
CA ARG A 78 26.70 -65.87 -7.45
C ARG A 78 26.82 -66.01 -5.93
N GLN A 79 26.89 -67.23 -5.40
CA GLN A 79 27.08 -67.47 -3.96
C GLN A 79 28.54 -67.19 -3.56
N ASP A 80 29.51 -67.65 -4.36
CA ASP A 80 30.93 -67.33 -4.18
C ASP A 80 31.13 -65.81 -4.20
N PHE A 81 30.51 -65.11 -5.16
CA PHE A 81 30.59 -63.65 -5.24
C PHE A 81 29.97 -62.96 -4.01
N GLN A 82 28.91 -63.50 -3.41
CA GLN A 82 28.34 -62.96 -2.18
C GLN A 82 29.25 -63.21 -0.96
N LYS A 83 29.87 -64.39 -0.85
CA LYS A 83 30.88 -64.69 0.19
C LYS A 83 32.12 -63.81 0.03
N TRP A 84 32.62 -63.66 -1.20
CA TRP A 84 33.74 -62.80 -1.55
C TRP A 84 33.43 -61.32 -1.24
N ARG A 85 32.26 -60.82 -1.65
CA ARG A 85 31.79 -59.46 -1.30
C ARG A 85 31.66 -59.25 0.20
N ALA A 86 31.30 -60.27 0.99
CA ALA A 86 31.19 -60.14 2.45
C ALA A 86 32.55 -59.95 3.15
N LYS A 87 33.67 -60.36 2.54
CA LYS A 87 35.03 -60.13 3.09
C LYS A 87 35.39 -58.65 3.08
N PHE A 88 34.95 -57.92 2.06
CA PHE A 88 35.13 -56.50 1.97
C PHE A 88 33.88 -55.79 2.51
N ARG A 89 33.97 -55.23 3.72
CA ARG A 89 33.02 -54.17 4.12
C ARG A 89 32.96 -53.12 3.01
N ASN A 90 31.76 -52.61 2.72
CA ASN A 90 31.38 -51.90 1.49
C ASN A 90 32.13 -50.56 1.29
N ASN A 91 33.45 -50.65 1.08
CA ASN A 91 34.48 -49.61 1.24
C ASN A 91 35.36 -49.51 -0.01
N VAL A 92 36.30 -48.55 0.01
CA VAL A 92 37.31 -48.31 -1.03
C VAL A 92 38.15 -49.56 -1.35
N GLU A 93 38.35 -50.48 -0.39
CA GLU A 93 39.10 -51.73 -0.57
C GLU A 93 38.41 -52.69 -1.56
N LEU A 94 37.08 -52.86 -1.49
CA LEU A 94 36.32 -53.64 -2.48
C LEU A 94 36.47 -53.05 -3.89
N ALA A 95 36.44 -51.71 -3.98
CA ALA A 95 36.65 -51.02 -5.24
C ALA A 95 38.07 -51.26 -5.76
N ALA A 96 39.10 -51.10 -4.91
CA ALA A 96 40.49 -51.33 -5.29
C ALA A 96 40.72 -52.76 -5.82
N GLU A 97 40.10 -53.77 -5.19
CA GLU A 97 40.22 -55.17 -5.62
C GLU A 97 39.50 -55.43 -6.95
N LEU A 98 38.27 -54.95 -7.12
CA LEU A 98 37.56 -54.99 -8.41
C LEU A 98 38.29 -54.18 -9.51
N TYR A 99 39.03 -53.14 -9.14
CA TYR A 99 39.89 -52.40 -10.05
C TYR A 99 41.19 -53.15 -10.41
N GLN A 100 41.55 -54.28 -9.78
CA GLN A 100 42.67 -55.10 -10.25
C GLN A 100 42.32 -55.86 -11.54
N ASP A 101 41.07 -56.28 -11.73
CA ASP A 101 40.63 -56.96 -12.96
C ASP A 101 40.63 -55.99 -14.16
N ARG A 102 41.53 -56.27 -15.11
CA ARG A 102 41.68 -55.51 -16.35
C ARG A 102 40.45 -55.61 -17.27
N SER A 103 39.69 -56.69 -17.19
CA SER A 103 38.46 -56.90 -17.98
C SER A 103 37.31 -56.05 -17.44
N LEU A 104 37.14 -56.01 -16.10
CA LEU A 104 36.20 -55.12 -15.43
C LEU A 104 36.60 -53.66 -15.58
N GLN A 105 37.89 -53.31 -15.49
CA GLN A 105 38.37 -51.97 -15.85
C GLN A 105 37.96 -51.56 -17.27
N GLN A 106 38.10 -52.44 -18.26
CA GLN A 106 37.70 -52.16 -19.64
C GLN A 106 36.18 -52.01 -19.77
N SER A 107 35.41 -52.87 -19.11
CA SER A 107 33.94 -52.78 -19.09
C SER A 107 33.45 -51.49 -18.43
N LEU A 108 33.99 -51.11 -17.27
CA LEU A 108 33.69 -49.85 -16.58
C LEU A 108 34.11 -48.64 -17.42
N ARG A 109 35.25 -48.68 -18.12
CA ARG A 109 35.65 -47.62 -19.06
C ARG A 109 34.71 -47.53 -20.26
N MET A 110 34.25 -48.65 -20.82
CA MET A 110 33.26 -48.63 -21.91
C MET A 110 31.91 -48.10 -21.42
N ILE A 111 31.42 -48.54 -20.25
CA ILE A 111 30.21 -48.00 -19.63
C ILE A 111 30.36 -46.49 -19.42
N TYR A 112 31.45 -46.03 -18.81
CA TYR A 112 31.70 -44.60 -18.60
C TYR A 112 31.73 -43.83 -19.94
N VAL A 113 32.52 -44.27 -20.92
CA VAL A 113 32.64 -43.60 -22.23
C VAL A 113 31.32 -43.58 -23.00
N THR A 114 30.48 -44.61 -22.86
CA THR A 114 29.17 -44.66 -23.55
C THR A 114 28.06 -43.92 -22.79
N THR A 115 28.11 -43.84 -21.46
CA THR A 115 27.10 -43.15 -20.64
C THR A 115 27.43 -41.68 -20.38
N GLN A 116 28.71 -41.28 -20.43
CA GLN A 116 29.16 -39.91 -20.22
C GLN A 116 28.44 -38.88 -21.11
N PRO A 117 28.22 -39.10 -22.43
CA PRO A 117 27.48 -38.16 -23.26
C PRO A 117 26.03 -37.96 -22.79
N ALA A 118 25.34 -39.05 -22.44
CA ALA A 118 23.95 -38.99 -21.97
C ALA A 118 23.83 -38.37 -20.56
N ALA A 119 24.81 -38.63 -19.67
CA ALA A 119 24.88 -37.99 -18.37
C ALA A 119 25.15 -36.48 -18.50
N GLN A 120 26.06 -36.09 -19.41
CA GLN A 120 26.32 -34.69 -19.71
C GLN A 120 25.07 -33.99 -20.28
N GLU A 121 24.40 -34.60 -21.27
CA GLU A 121 23.15 -34.09 -21.83
C GLU A 121 22.06 -33.92 -20.76
N TYR A 122 21.93 -34.87 -19.83
CA TYR A 122 21.00 -34.77 -18.70
C TYR A 122 21.36 -33.62 -17.73
N TYR A 123 22.63 -33.44 -17.39
CA TYR A 123 23.08 -32.31 -16.57
C TYR A 123 22.88 -30.97 -17.28
N ASP A 124 23.20 -30.89 -18.57
CA ASP A 124 23.01 -29.69 -19.38
C ASP A 124 21.52 -29.34 -19.50
N ALA A 125 20.65 -30.33 -19.71
CA ALA A 125 19.20 -30.15 -19.71
C ALA A 125 18.67 -29.65 -18.35
N ILE A 126 19.18 -30.17 -17.23
CA ILE A 126 18.87 -29.65 -15.89
C ILE A 126 19.36 -28.20 -15.72
N GLN A 127 20.55 -27.86 -16.20
CA GLN A 127 21.07 -26.50 -16.11
C GLN A 127 20.28 -25.52 -16.97
N ILE A 128 19.92 -25.89 -18.20
CA ILE A 128 19.04 -25.11 -19.07
C ILE A 128 17.65 -24.94 -18.43
N GLN A 129 17.10 -26.00 -17.83
CA GLN A 129 15.81 -25.94 -17.13
C GLN A 129 15.88 -25.02 -15.90
N LYS A 130 16.96 -25.07 -15.12
CA LYS A 130 17.20 -24.16 -13.98
C LYS A 130 17.35 -22.71 -14.45
N GLN A 131 18.14 -22.45 -15.48
CA GLN A 131 18.31 -21.10 -16.05
C GLN A 131 16.98 -20.52 -16.57
N GLY A 132 16.17 -21.33 -17.25
CA GLY A 132 14.83 -20.93 -17.69
C GLY A 132 13.82 -20.73 -16.56
N GLN A 133 13.92 -21.50 -15.48
CA GLN A 133 13.14 -21.29 -14.26
C GLN A 133 13.57 -20.01 -13.53
N GLU A 134 14.87 -19.73 -13.45
CA GLU A 134 15.43 -18.52 -12.84
C GLU A 134 15.02 -17.27 -13.62
N SER A 135 15.08 -17.27 -14.95
CA SER A 135 14.66 -16.12 -15.76
C SER A 135 13.17 -15.84 -15.61
N TRP A 136 12.31 -16.87 -15.69
CA TRP A 136 10.86 -16.69 -15.49
C TRP A 136 10.52 -16.18 -14.09
N VAL A 137 11.16 -16.71 -13.03
CA VAL A 137 10.95 -16.23 -11.66
C VAL A 137 11.40 -14.77 -11.49
N GLN A 138 12.47 -14.33 -12.17
CA GLN A 138 12.92 -12.94 -12.14
C GLN A 138 11.92 -12.00 -12.84
N GLU A 139 11.44 -12.37 -14.03
CA GLU A 139 10.41 -11.62 -14.77
C GLU A 139 9.11 -11.49 -13.95
N GLU A 140 8.61 -12.61 -13.41
CA GLU A 140 7.40 -12.64 -12.58
C GLU A 140 7.59 -11.84 -11.28
N THR A 141 8.77 -11.88 -10.66
CA THR A 141 9.08 -11.07 -9.47
C THR A 141 9.09 -9.57 -9.79
N ALA A 142 9.64 -9.16 -10.94
CA ALA A 142 9.62 -7.76 -11.38
C ALA A 142 8.20 -7.27 -11.72
N PHE A 143 7.37 -8.14 -12.30
CA PHE A 143 5.95 -7.89 -12.53
C PHE A 143 5.18 -7.75 -11.21
N LEU A 144 5.39 -8.66 -10.26
CA LEU A 144 4.79 -8.61 -8.92
C LEU A 144 5.20 -7.35 -8.15
N GLU A 145 6.47 -6.95 -8.19
CA GLU A 145 6.95 -5.70 -7.58
C GLU A 145 6.26 -4.45 -8.14
N THR A 146 6.02 -4.43 -9.46
CA THR A 146 5.33 -3.32 -10.13
C THR A 146 3.85 -3.33 -9.77
N THR A 147 3.22 -4.50 -9.79
CA THR A 147 1.82 -4.71 -9.38
C THR A 147 1.59 -4.35 -7.91
N TRP A 148 2.52 -4.71 -7.02
CA TRP A 148 2.48 -4.40 -5.59
C TRP A 148 2.50 -2.89 -5.34
N LYS A 149 3.36 -2.14 -6.06
CA LYS A 149 3.39 -0.67 -5.98
C LYS A 149 2.05 -0.05 -6.38
N VAL A 150 1.44 -0.53 -7.46
CA VAL A 150 0.11 -0.07 -7.90
C VAL A 150 -0.99 -0.45 -6.92
N LEU A 151 -0.99 -1.69 -6.40
CA LEU A 151 -1.94 -2.15 -5.39
C LEU A 151 -1.84 -1.33 -4.09
N LEU A 152 -0.63 -0.98 -3.65
CA LEU A 152 -0.37 -0.14 -2.50
C LEU A 152 -0.88 1.30 -2.70
N GLU A 153 -0.72 1.87 -3.91
CA GLU A 153 -1.30 3.17 -4.27
C GLU A 153 -2.83 3.16 -4.19
N ILE A 154 -3.47 2.17 -4.83
CA ILE A 154 -4.92 2.01 -4.84
C ILE A 154 -5.45 1.76 -3.42
N SER A 155 -4.79 0.89 -2.65
CA SER A 155 -5.17 0.57 -1.27
C SER A 155 -5.05 1.80 -0.37
N SER A 156 -3.95 2.54 -0.46
CA SER A 156 -3.76 3.82 0.24
C SER A 156 -4.87 4.80 -0.12
N ALA A 157 -5.10 5.06 -1.41
CA ALA A 157 -6.14 5.98 -1.88
C ALA A 157 -7.54 5.55 -1.40
N ARG A 158 -7.85 4.25 -1.42
CA ARG A 158 -9.13 3.70 -0.96
C ARG A 158 -9.29 3.89 0.55
N CYS A 159 -8.37 3.41 1.38
CA CYS A 159 -8.43 3.55 2.84
C CYS A 159 -8.58 5.01 3.28
N TRP A 160 -7.78 5.91 2.68
CA TRP A 160 -7.89 7.34 2.91
C TRP A 160 -9.23 7.94 2.48
N SER A 161 -9.79 7.53 1.33
CA SER A 161 -11.12 8.00 0.89
C SER A 161 -12.26 7.50 1.76
N GLN A 162 -12.13 6.33 2.39
CA GLN A 162 -13.18 5.76 3.24
C GLN A 162 -13.12 6.31 4.68
N ALA A 163 -11.92 6.67 5.17
CA ALA A 163 -11.73 7.17 6.52
C ALA A 163 -12.56 8.43 6.86
N MET A 164 -12.86 9.28 5.88
CA MET A 164 -13.69 10.47 6.13
C MET A 164 -15.09 10.12 6.62
N TYR A 165 -15.65 8.99 6.17
CA TYR A 165 -17.00 8.57 6.54
C TYR A 165 -17.09 8.03 7.97
N SER A 166 -15.99 7.51 8.51
CA SER A 166 -15.92 6.98 9.88
C SER A 166 -15.32 7.95 10.89
N THR A 167 -14.43 8.87 10.47
CA THR A 167 -13.68 9.74 11.38
C THR A 167 -14.12 11.20 11.39
N CYS A 168 -14.65 11.74 10.28
CA CYS A 168 -14.94 13.17 10.16
C CYS A 168 -16.41 13.48 10.40
N MET A 169 -16.69 14.62 11.05
CA MET A 169 -18.05 15.13 11.12
C MET A 169 -18.46 15.77 9.78
N PRO A 170 -19.76 15.73 9.40
CA PRO A 170 -20.85 15.07 10.13
C PRO A 170 -20.91 13.55 9.92
N PHE A 171 -20.14 12.97 8.98
CA PHE A 171 -20.28 11.57 8.54
C PHE A 171 -20.13 10.53 9.66
N ALA A 172 -19.23 10.75 10.62
CA ALA A 172 -19.04 9.87 11.78
C ALA A 172 -20.33 9.62 12.58
N LEU A 173 -21.30 10.55 12.53
CA LEU A 173 -22.63 10.37 13.14
C LEU A 173 -23.42 9.20 12.53
N SER A 174 -23.16 8.82 11.27
CA SER A 174 -23.82 7.68 10.61
C SER A 174 -23.68 6.37 11.39
N ALA A 175 -22.66 6.26 12.26
CA ALA A 175 -22.45 5.13 13.16
C ALA A 175 -23.62 4.87 14.14
N VAL A 176 -24.54 5.83 14.37
CA VAL A 176 -25.79 5.53 15.13
C VAL A 176 -26.68 4.51 14.43
N PHE A 177 -26.51 4.32 13.12
CA PHE A 177 -27.17 3.30 12.31
C PHE A 177 -26.28 2.07 12.05
N GLY A 178 -25.07 2.03 12.60
CA GLY A 178 -24.19 0.86 12.54
C GLY A 178 -24.73 -0.32 13.36
N PRO A 179 -24.05 -1.48 13.31
CA PRO A 179 -24.27 -2.59 14.23
C PRO A 179 -24.17 -2.18 15.71
N SER A 180 -24.93 -2.81 16.61
CA SER A 180 -25.07 -2.38 18.02
C SER A 180 -23.76 -2.36 18.82
N ASP A 181 -22.79 -3.19 18.46
CA ASP A 181 -21.44 -3.24 19.02
C ASP A 181 -20.57 -2.04 18.60
N THR A 182 -20.87 -1.40 17.47
CA THR A 182 -20.17 -0.19 17.00
C THR A 182 -20.68 1.11 17.66
N HIS A 183 -21.88 1.10 18.25
CA HIS A 183 -22.54 2.29 18.80
C HIS A 183 -21.74 2.97 19.91
N GLY A 184 -21.27 2.19 20.89
CA GLY A 184 -20.50 2.70 22.03
C GLY A 184 -19.18 3.33 21.58
N PRO A 185 -18.28 2.58 20.92
CA PRO A 185 -17.01 3.11 20.43
C PRO A 185 -17.13 4.36 19.55
N ALA A 186 -18.15 4.43 18.68
CA ALA A 186 -18.35 5.59 17.82
C ALA A 186 -18.85 6.82 18.59
N MET A 187 -19.77 6.65 19.54
CA MET A 187 -20.23 7.77 20.39
C MET A 187 -19.13 8.25 21.35
N ASP A 188 -18.30 7.34 21.85
CA ASP A 188 -17.13 7.66 22.67
C ASP A 188 -16.07 8.44 21.86
N PHE A 189 -15.84 8.06 20.60
CA PHE A 189 -14.99 8.78 19.65
C PHE A 189 -15.50 10.21 19.42
N ILE A 190 -16.79 10.40 19.15
CA ILE A 190 -17.39 11.73 18.96
C ILE A 190 -17.33 12.56 20.25
N ARG A 191 -17.50 11.94 21.44
CA ARG A 191 -17.33 12.62 22.73
C ARG A 191 -15.90 13.11 22.96
N LYS A 192 -14.90 12.32 22.57
CA LYS A 192 -13.48 12.70 22.63
C LYS A 192 -13.13 13.80 21.62
N LEU A 193 -13.72 13.78 20.42
CA LEU A 193 -13.59 14.89 19.46
C LEU A 193 -14.16 16.20 20.00
N ASP A 194 -15.33 16.14 20.65
CA ASP A 194 -15.97 17.32 21.26
C ASP A 194 -15.11 17.91 22.39
N ALA A 195 -14.61 17.05 23.30
CA ALA A 195 -13.68 17.45 24.35
C ALA A 195 -12.38 18.05 23.78
N GLY A 196 -11.77 17.40 22.79
CA GLY A 196 -10.56 17.89 22.12
C GLY A 196 -10.78 19.25 21.45
N LEU A 197 -11.92 19.48 20.82
CA LEU A 197 -12.26 20.76 20.21
C LEU A 197 -12.40 21.87 21.26
N ALA A 198 -13.06 21.58 22.39
CA ALA A 198 -13.16 22.51 23.51
C ALA A 198 -11.78 22.85 24.10
N ASP A 199 -10.90 21.87 24.26
CA ASP A 199 -9.56 22.03 24.82
C ASP A 199 -8.63 22.79 23.88
N ALA A 200 -8.72 22.54 22.56
CA ALA A 200 -8.03 23.31 21.53
C ALA A 200 -8.44 24.79 21.57
N HIS A 201 -9.74 25.09 21.65
CA HIS A 201 -10.22 26.47 21.78
C HIS A 201 -9.79 27.13 23.09
N ARG A 202 -9.74 26.37 24.19
CA ARG A 202 -9.24 26.83 25.49
C ARG A 202 -7.78 27.26 25.39
N LEU A 203 -6.91 26.42 24.82
CA LEU A 203 -5.49 26.71 24.61
C LEU A 203 -5.27 27.96 23.75
N LEU A 204 -6.04 28.12 22.66
CA LEU A 204 -5.97 29.30 21.80
C LEU A 204 -6.39 30.60 22.52
N ALA A 205 -7.29 30.51 23.50
CA ALA A 205 -7.72 31.66 24.31
C ALA A 205 -6.74 32.00 25.44
N THR A 206 -6.13 30.99 26.08
CA THR A 206 -5.19 31.20 27.20
C THR A 206 -3.77 31.54 26.74
N GLU A 207 -3.32 30.95 25.63
CA GLU A 207 -1.93 31.03 25.18
C GLU A 207 -1.78 31.24 23.66
N PRO A 208 -2.42 32.25 23.05
CA PRO A 208 -2.48 32.43 21.58
C PRO A 208 -1.11 32.49 20.87
N GLY A 209 -0.04 32.82 21.59
CA GLY A 209 1.33 32.89 21.07
C GLY A 209 2.20 31.65 21.32
N SER A 210 1.70 30.59 21.97
CA SER A 210 2.51 29.41 22.24
C SER A 210 2.79 28.58 20.98
N VAL A 211 3.85 27.77 21.01
CA VAL A 211 4.19 26.88 19.89
C VAL A 211 3.08 25.85 19.67
N ALA A 212 2.49 25.35 20.75
CA ALA A 212 1.32 24.47 20.72
C ALA A 212 0.10 25.18 20.11
N ALA A 213 -0.24 26.40 20.55
CA ALA A 213 -1.34 27.19 19.97
C ALA A 213 -1.16 27.48 18.47
N THR A 214 0.08 27.75 18.04
CA THR A 214 0.41 27.93 16.61
C THR A 214 0.18 26.63 15.82
N ALA A 215 0.60 25.49 16.36
CA ALA A 215 0.41 24.18 15.74
C ALA A 215 -1.07 23.75 15.72
N VAL A 216 -1.81 24.00 16.81
CA VAL A 216 -3.27 23.78 16.90
C VAL A 216 -4.05 24.68 15.96
N THR A 217 -3.62 25.92 15.73
CA THR A 217 -4.20 26.81 14.72
C THR A 217 -4.07 26.20 13.31
N ALA A 218 -2.93 25.59 13.00
CA ALA A 218 -2.73 24.87 11.74
C ALA A 218 -3.55 23.57 11.67
N LEU A 219 -3.65 22.81 12.77
CA LEU A 219 -4.48 21.60 12.88
C LEU A 219 -5.96 21.91 12.60
N LEU A 220 -6.51 22.93 13.27
CA LEU A 220 -7.89 23.37 13.08
C LEU A 220 -8.14 23.95 11.68
N LYS A 221 -7.13 24.52 11.02
CA LYS A 221 -7.24 24.99 9.63
C LYS A 221 -7.48 23.82 8.64
N ASP A 222 -6.84 22.68 8.85
CA ASP A 222 -7.07 21.46 8.05
C ASP A 222 -8.37 20.73 8.48
N LEU A 223 -8.83 20.92 9.73
CA LEU A 223 -10.05 20.35 10.29
C LEU A 223 -11.34 21.09 9.86
N TRP A 224 -11.57 21.32 8.57
CA TRP A 224 -12.58 22.28 8.12
C TRP A 224 -14.02 22.03 8.64
N TRP A 225 -14.39 20.80 8.98
CA TRP A 225 -15.73 20.48 9.51
C TRP A 225 -16.08 21.23 10.81
N HIS A 226 -15.12 21.61 11.66
CA HIS A 226 -15.39 22.24 12.96
C HIS A 226 -16.06 23.62 12.87
N ARG A 227 -16.10 24.22 11.67
CA ARG A 227 -16.77 25.50 11.37
C ARG A 227 -18.09 25.33 10.62
N THR A 228 -18.45 24.09 10.28
CA THR A 228 -19.69 23.83 9.54
C THR A 228 -20.87 23.74 10.50
N GLN A 229 -21.94 24.46 10.19
CA GLN A 229 -23.16 24.46 10.99
C GLN A 229 -23.68 23.04 11.25
N LEU A 230 -23.66 22.19 10.22
CA LEU A 230 -24.13 20.81 10.28
C LEU A 230 -23.34 19.93 11.28
N ALA A 231 -22.01 20.11 11.36
CA ALA A 231 -21.21 19.38 12.35
C ALA A 231 -21.44 19.91 13.77
N LEU A 232 -21.58 21.23 13.94
CA LEU A 232 -21.84 21.86 15.24
C LEU A 232 -23.22 21.47 15.81
N GLU A 233 -24.25 21.48 14.96
CA GLU A 233 -25.59 20.96 15.32
C GLU A 233 -25.52 19.48 15.69
N GLY A 234 -24.80 18.66 14.91
CA GLY A 234 -24.61 17.24 15.21
C GLY A 234 -23.91 16.99 16.56
N ILE A 235 -22.87 17.75 16.90
CA ILE A 235 -22.22 17.70 18.22
C ILE A 235 -23.21 18.11 19.31
N GLN A 236 -24.00 19.16 19.11
CA GLN A 236 -24.97 19.59 20.11
C GLN A 236 -26.09 18.56 20.31
N THR A 237 -26.58 17.90 19.26
CA THR A 237 -27.54 16.79 19.37
C THR A 237 -26.92 15.58 20.07
N CYS A 238 -25.63 15.28 19.84
CA CYS A 238 -24.88 14.29 20.62
C CYS A 238 -24.84 14.67 22.12
N ARG A 239 -24.52 15.92 22.46
CA ARG A 239 -24.53 16.39 23.86
C ARG A 239 -25.90 16.26 24.51
N ASN A 240 -26.96 16.75 23.84
CA ASN A 240 -28.35 16.68 24.31
C ASN A 240 -28.79 15.23 24.55
N SER A 241 -28.38 14.30 23.68
CA SER A 241 -28.69 12.87 23.81
C SER A 241 -27.82 12.10 24.82
N GLY A 242 -26.90 12.78 25.53
CA GLY A 242 -25.92 12.12 26.40
C GLY A 242 -24.96 11.19 25.64
N PHE A 243 -24.70 11.47 24.36
CA PHE A 243 -23.96 10.62 23.43
C PHE A 243 -24.58 9.21 23.28
N SER A 244 -25.90 9.11 23.29
CA SER A 244 -26.62 7.84 23.10
C SER A 244 -27.02 7.63 21.64
N ALA A 245 -26.38 6.68 20.96
CA ALA A 245 -26.72 6.26 19.59
C ALA A 245 -28.18 5.75 19.45
N ARG A 246 -28.81 5.37 20.56
CA ARG A 246 -30.21 4.92 20.62
C ARG A 246 -31.21 6.06 20.81
N CYS A 247 -30.75 7.31 20.98
CA CYS A 247 -31.64 8.47 21.08
C CYS A 247 -32.39 8.69 19.77
N ALA A 248 -33.72 8.80 19.87
CA ALA A 248 -34.59 8.97 18.70
C ALA A 248 -34.34 10.32 17.98
N GLU A 249 -34.08 11.40 18.73
CA GLU A 249 -33.76 12.71 18.18
C GLU A 249 -32.44 12.68 17.39
N LEU A 250 -31.38 12.10 17.97
CA LEU A 250 -30.10 11.94 17.30
C LEU A 250 -30.23 11.08 16.03
N ARG A 251 -30.88 9.92 16.11
CA ARG A 251 -31.15 9.07 14.93
C ARG A 251 -31.94 9.85 13.87
N SER A 252 -32.97 10.61 14.25
CA SER A 252 -33.75 11.42 13.31
C SER A 252 -32.91 12.52 12.65
N PHE A 253 -32.06 13.22 13.40
CA PHE A 253 -31.15 14.22 12.85
C PHE A 253 -30.18 13.60 11.84
N VAL A 254 -29.54 12.49 12.20
CA VAL A 254 -28.59 11.79 11.32
C VAL A 254 -29.29 11.20 10.09
N PHE A 255 -30.53 10.73 10.22
CA PHE A 255 -31.34 10.30 9.08
C PHE A 255 -31.64 11.45 8.12
N CYS A 256 -31.98 12.63 8.63
CA CYS A 256 -32.15 13.83 7.79
C CYS A 256 -30.84 14.25 7.11
N CYS A 257 -29.67 13.99 7.71
CA CYS A 257 -28.36 14.29 7.13
C CYS A 257 -27.93 13.31 6.02
N PHE A 258 -28.20 12.01 6.21
CA PHE A 258 -27.59 10.94 5.38
C PHE A 258 -28.57 9.94 4.75
N GLY A 259 -29.87 10.01 5.06
CA GLY A 259 -30.89 9.12 4.49
C GLY A 259 -31.03 9.25 2.97
N GLY A 260 -30.50 10.35 2.41
CA GLY A 260 -30.45 10.65 0.98
C GLY A 260 -31.79 11.05 0.37
N PRO A 261 -31.80 11.81 -0.73
CA PRO A 261 -32.95 11.82 -1.62
C PRO A 261 -33.03 10.45 -2.31
N ALA A 262 -34.14 9.74 -2.16
CA ALA A 262 -34.29 8.40 -2.72
C ALA A 262 -34.15 8.40 -4.26
N ASN A 263 -33.14 7.69 -4.77
CA ASN A 263 -32.93 7.29 -6.17
C ASN A 263 -33.46 8.24 -7.25
N THR A 264 -32.68 9.28 -7.58
CA THR A 264 -32.93 10.07 -8.79
C THR A 264 -32.82 9.27 -10.08
N LYS A 265 -32.12 8.13 -10.15
CA LYS A 265 -31.88 7.45 -11.44
C LYS A 265 -33.16 7.03 -12.19
N HIS A 266 -34.14 6.42 -11.51
CA HIS A 266 -35.39 5.99 -12.17
C HIS A 266 -36.43 7.10 -12.30
N THR A 267 -36.44 8.11 -11.43
CA THR A 267 -37.23 9.33 -11.66
C THR A 267 -36.62 10.17 -12.79
N CYS A 268 -35.30 10.15 -12.93
CA CYS A 268 -34.59 10.89 -13.96
C CYS A 268 -34.70 10.29 -15.35
N GLU A 269 -35.07 9.02 -15.53
CA GLU A 269 -35.34 8.50 -16.88
C GLU A 269 -36.58 9.16 -17.52
N ASP A 270 -37.58 9.56 -16.71
CA ASP A 270 -38.69 10.43 -17.14
C ASP A 270 -38.25 11.91 -17.20
N VAL A 271 -37.43 12.37 -16.23
CA VAL A 271 -36.85 13.73 -16.28
C VAL A 271 -35.80 13.89 -17.40
N PHE A 272 -35.25 12.85 -18.02
CA PHE A 272 -34.37 12.96 -19.18
C PHE A 272 -35.18 13.27 -20.46
N SER A 273 -36.40 12.74 -20.57
CA SER A 273 -37.38 13.15 -21.59
C SER A 273 -37.84 14.60 -21.38
N HIS A 274 -37.97 15.04 -20.12
CA HIS A 274 -38.25 16.44 -19.79
C HIS A 274 -37.03 17.36 -20.00
N LEU A 275 -35.83 16.91 -19.62
CA LEU A 275 -34.56 17.63 -19.80
C LEU A 275 -34.18 17.72 -21.27
N HIS A 276 -34.52 16.76 -22.13
CA HIS A 276 -34.35 16.93 -23.57
C HIS A 276 -35.18 18.12 -24.09
N ASN A 277 -36.44 18.24 -23.64
CA ASN A 277 -37.31 19.39 -23.92
C ASN A 277 -36.83 20.70 -23.29
N VAL A 278 -36.18 20.66 -22.12
CA VAL A 278 -35.63 21.84 -21.44
C VAL A 278 -34.25 22.22 -22.00
N VAL A 279 -33.43 21.28 -22.48
CA VAL A 279 -32.12 21.51 -23.11
C VAL A 279 -32.28 22.20 -24.46
N GLN A 280 -33.31 21.84 -25.25
CA GLN A 280 -33.66 22.62 -26.45
C GLN A 280 -34.04 24.08 -26.14
N ARG A 281 -34.58 24.36 -24.94
CA ARG A 281 -34.91 25.72 -24.49
C ARG A 281 -33.72 26.42 -23.82
N SER A 282 -32.86 25.68 -23.11
CA SER A 282 -31.71 26.23 -22.38
C SER A 282 -30.50 26.45 -23.28
N GLN A 283 -30.33 25.73 -24.39
CA GLN A 283 -29.27 26.03 -25.37
C GLN A 283 -29.36 27.46 -25.92
N LYS A 284 -30.58 28.03 -26.04
CA LYS A 284 -30.78 29.45 -26.38
C LYS A 284 -30.63 30.44 -25.21
N GLY A 285 -30.58 29.96 -23.97
CA GLY A 285 -30.34 30.77 -22.77
C GLY A 285 -28.91 30.66 -22.20
N ALA A 286 -28.18 29.60 -22.54
CA ALA A 286 -26.87 29.27 -21.97
C ALA A 286 -25.76 30.22 -22.41
N GLU A 287 -25.82 30.76 -23.63
CA GLU A 287 -24.84 31.76 -24.10
C GLU A 287 -24.85 33.04 -23.25
N VAL A 288 -26.02 33.42 -22.71
CA VAL A 288 -26.18 34.57 -21.81
C VAL A 288 -25.72 34.24 -20.37
N MET A 289 -25.89 32.99 -19.92
CA MET A 289 -25.62 32.59 -18.53
C MET A 289 -24.16 32.26 -18.19
N SER A 290 -23.23 32.29 -19.16
CA SER A 290 -21.80 32.00 -18.90
C SER A 290 -21.00 33.15 -18.26
N LYS A 291 -21.59 34.35 -18.11
CA LYS A 291 -20.86 35.59 -17.76
C LYS A 291 -21.20 36.28 -16.44
N GLN A 292 -22.09 35.72 -15.60
CA GLN A 292 -22.49 36.37 -14.34
C GLN A 292 -22.47 35.42 -13.13
N LEU A 293 -21.82 35.87 -12.05
CA LEU A 293 -21.81 35.16 -10.76
C LEU A 293 -23.23 35.16 -10.16
N GLY A 294 -23.84 33.98 -10.00
CA GLY A 294 -25.17 33.86 -9.38
C GLY A 294 -25.76 32.45 -9.21
N CYS A 295 -25.07 31.38 -9.63
CA CYS A 295 -25.64 30.03 -9.75
C CYS A 295 -25.84 29.22 -8.43
N ASP A 296 -26.10 29.88 -7.30
CA ASP A 296 -26.56 29.22 -6.05
C ASP A 296 -28.10 29.25 -5.89
N GLN A 297 -28.82 29.98 -6.76
CA GLN A 297 -30.28 29.99 -6.74
C GLN A 297 -30.90 28.68 -7.27
N TRP A 298 -30.25 28.00 -8.23
CA TRP A 298 -30.77 26.76 -8.81
C TRP A 298 -30.70 25.58 -7.84
N SER A 299 -29.64 25.44 -7.05
CA SER A 299 -29.51 24.39 -6.02
C SER A 299 -30.64 24.48 -4.98
N LYS A 300 -30.99 25.70 -4.55
CA LYS A 300 -32.11 25.97 -3.64
C LYS A 300 -33.48 25.73 -4.32
N PHE A 301 -33.60 26.06 -5.61
CA PHE A 301 -34.82 25.79 -6.38
C PHE A 301 -35.07 24.28 -6.59
N PHE A 302 -34.04 23.50 -6.93
CA PHE A 302 -34.16 22.05 -7.08
C PHE A 302 -34.44 21.33 -5.75
N TYR A 303 -33.84 21.78 -4.65
CA TYR A 303 -34.13 21.27 -3.31
C TYR A 303 -35.58 21.55 -2.87
N ALA A 304 -36.13 22.72 -3.23
CA ALA A 304 -37.48 23.13 -2.86
C ALA A 304 -38.60 22.57 -3.77
N SER A 305 -38.29 22.02 -4.95
CA SER A 305 -39.29 21.64 -5.97
C SER A 305 -39.45 20.14 -6.21
N THR A 306 -38.57 19.29 -5.69
CA THR A 306 -38.52 17.84 -6.01
C THR A 306 -39.06 16.91 -4.91
N CYS A 307 -39.68 17.46 -3.85
CA CYS A 307 -40.21 16.69 -2.71
C CYS A 307 -41.69 16.98 -2.44
N SER A 308 -42.57 15.98 -2.57
CA SER A 308 -43.72 15.76 -1.66
C SER A 308 -44.48 14.49 -2.08
N SER A 309 -44.50 13.36 -1.34
CA SER A 309 -44.01 13.10 0.03
C SER A 309 -42.88 12.04 0.17
N ALA A 310 -41.90 11.85 -0.72
CA ALA A 310 -41.63 12.53 -1.99
C ALA A 310 -42.24 11.81 -3.23
N LEU A 311 -43.33 11.06 -3.05
CA LEU A 311 -43.95 10.13 -4.02
C LEU A 311 -44.86 9.20 -3.21
N LYS A 312 -44.53 7.90 -3.15
CA LYS A 312 -44.93 6.94 -2.08
C LYS A 312 -44.09 5.64 -2.15
N ASN A 313 -43.14 5.48 -1.21
CA ASN A 313 -42.45 4.25 -0.77
C ASN A 313 -41.59 3.37 -1.73
N GLY A 314 -40.44 2.92 -1.19
CA GLY A 314 -39.60 1.79 -1.65
C GLY A 314 -38.47 2.17 -2.62
N TYR A 315 -37.22 1.69 -2.52
CA TYR A 315 -36.48 0.86 -1.56
C TYR A 315 -34.97 1.21 -1.68
N LYS A 316 -34.02 0.89 -0.79
CA LYS A 316 -33.98 0.11 0.47
C LYS A 316 -32.93 0.76 1.41
N HIS A 317 -32.79 0.31 2.67
CA HIS A 317 -31.97 0.99 3.70
C HIS A 317 -30.97 0.10 4.44
N ILE A 318 -30.10 0.77 5.22
CA ILE A 318 -29.58 0.26 6.50
C ILE A 318 -30.73 -0.41 7.28
N GLY A 319 -30.48 -1.56 7.90
CA GLY A 319 -31.52 -2.35 8.56
C GLY A 319 -32.11 -1.71 9.82
N CYS A 320 -33.11 -0.85 9.67
CA CYS A 320 -33.94 -0.38 10.78
C CYS A 320 -34.87 -1.51 11.25
N GLU A 321 -35.03 -1.63 12.56
CA GLU A 321 -35.91 -2.65 13.15
C GLU A 321 -37.39 -2.22 13.03
N THR A 322 -38.32 -3.17 13.10
CA THR A 322 -39.76 -2.84 13.14
C THR A 322 -40.13 -1.92 14.32
N ALA A 323 -39.32 -1.88 15.37
CA ALA A 323 -39.45 -0.97 16.49
C ALA A 323 -39.13 0.50 16.15
N ASP A 324 -38.18 0.77 15.25
CA ASP A 324 -37.85 2.13 14.78
C ASP A 324 -39.09 2.78 14.15
N TYR A 325 -39.78 2.04 13.27
CA TYR A 325 -40.97 2.52 12.56
C TYR A 325 -42.18 2.74 13.49
N ARG A 326 -42.31 1.99 14.58
CA ARG A 326 -43.43 2.13 15.53
C ARG A 326 -43.29 3.34 16.45
N LYS A 327 -42.09 3.89 16.62
CA LYS A 327 -41.86 5.12 17.40
C LYS A 327 -42.02 6.41 16.59
N ILE A 328 -41.99 6.36 15.26
CA ILE A 328 -42.15 7.54 14.38
C ILE A 328 -43.66 7.83 14.16
N GLY A 329 -44.43 7.78 15.23
CA GLY A 329 -45.78 8.34 15.33
C GLY A 329 -45.73 9.79 15.79
N LEU A 330 -44.95 10.63 15.10
CA LEU A 330 -44.80 12.05 15.45
C LEU A 330 -46.11 12.79 15.21
N GLU A 331 -46.68 13.38 16.26
CA GLU A 331 -47.84 14.25 16.14
C GLU A 331 -47.50 15.47 15.25
N LYS A 332 -48.46 15.88 14.42
CA LYS A 332 -48.27 16.96 13.43
C LYS A 332 -47.91 18.33 14.05
N SER A 333 -48.15 18.50 15.36
CA SER A 333 -47.89 19.70 16.17
C SER A 333 -46.40 19.93 16.46
N GLU A 334 -45.60 18.88 16.62
CA GLU A 334 -44.22 18.98 17.13
C GLU A 334 -43.16 18.94 16.00
N ARG A 335 -43.45 19.60 14.88
CA ARG A 335 -42.47 19.83 13.82
C ARG A 335 -41.42 20.85 14.26
N TYR A 336 -40.44 20.40 15.02
CA TYR A 336 -39.21 21.13 15.35
C TYR A 336 -38.31 21.31 14.12
N GLY A 337 -38.77 22.12 13.15
CA GLY A 337 -37.92 22.88 12.21
C GLY A 337 -37.59 24.26 12.78
N LEU A 338 -37.34 24.34 14.10
CA LEU A 338 -37.56 25.56 14.88
C LEU A 338 -36.34 26.49 15.05
N TYR A 339 -35.19 26.15 14.44
CA TYR A 339 -34.04 27.06 14.46
C TYR A 339 -34.06 28.10 13.33
N PHE A 340 -34.66 27.80 12.18
CA PHE A 340 -35.00 28.82 11.17
C PHE A 340 -36.35 28.52 10.49
N SER A 341 -37.43 29.04 11.08
CA SER A 341 -38.58 29.41 10.24
C SER A 341 -38.13 30.52 9.29
N ALA A 342 -38.41 30.40 7.99
CA ALA A 342 -38.13 31.45 7.01
C ALA A 342 -38.86 32.79 7.29
N THR A 343 -39.79 32.81 8.26
CA THR A 343 -40.46 34.02 8.75
C THR A 343 -39.77 34.70 9.94
N ARG A 344 -38.82 34.03 10.61
CA ARG A 344 -38.02 34.65 11.66
C ARG A 344 -36.77 35.22 11.00
N GLN A 345 -36.61 36.54 11.00
CA GLN A 345 -35.31 37.13 10.65
C GLN A 345 -34.25 36.52 11.59
N PRO A 346 -33.05 36.16 11.06
CA PRO A 346 -31.94 35.78 11.93
C PRO A 346 -31.74 36.88 12.98
N ASP A 347 -31.41 36.50 14.21
CA ASP A 347 -31.09 37.45 15.27
C ASP A 347 -30.08 38.47 14.73
N GLN A 348 -30.30 39.78 14.94
CA GLN A 348 -29.47 40.85 14.35
C GLN A 348 -28.01 40.78 14.80
N ARG A 349 -27.70 39.91 15.77
CA ARG A 349 -26.36 39.56 16.28
C ARG A 349 -25.63 38.50 15.43
N LEU A 350 -26.32 37.81 14.50
CA LEU A 350 -25.71 36.90 13.53
C LEU A 350 -25.14 37.70 12.37
N GLU A 351 -23.92 38.20 12.55
CA GLU A 351 -23.11 38.75 11.47
C GLU A 351 -22.74 37.63 10.47
N LEU A 352 -23.57 37.50 9.44
CA LEU A 352 -23.26 36.68 8.27
C LEU A 352 -22.07 37.32 7.55
N GLY A 353 -20.90 36.69 7.66
CA GLY A 353 -19.67 37.19 7.05
C GLY A 353 -19.80 37.43 5.55
N SER A 354 -19.04 38.41 5.04
CA SER A 354 -19.03 38.79 3.63
C SER A 354 -18.73 37.60 2.69
N LEU A 355 -19.12 37.68 1.42
CA LEU A 355 -18.87 36.60 0.44
C LEU A 355 -17.37 36.24 0.34
N GLU A 356 -16.49 37.22 0.51
CA GLU A 356 -15.04 37.06 0.54
C GLU A 356 -14.55 36.39 1.84
N GLU A 357 -15.11 36.73 3.00
CA GLU A 357 -14.88 35.95 4.22
C GLU A 357 -15.42 34.52 4.09
N VAL A 358 -16.57 34.32 3.43
CA VAL A 358 -17.14 33.00 3.16
C VAL A 358 -16.18 32.20 2.27
N LYS A 359 -15.66 32.78 1.19
CA LYS A 359 -14.59 32.16 0.36
C LYS A 359 -13.30 31.86 1.15
N GLN A 360 -12.96 32.65 2.16
CA GLN A 360 -11.82 32.38 3.06
C GLN A 360 -12.14 31.37 4.20
N LYS A 361 -13.41 31.25 4.60
CA LYS A 361 -13.91 30.35 5.66
C LYS A 361 -14.18 28.94 5.13
N TRP A 362 -14.49 28.79 3.84
CA TRP A 362 -14.67 27.49 3.21
C TRP A 362 -13.28 26.87 3.00
N GLY A 363 -13.09 25.66 3.53
CA GLY A 363 -11.80 24.97 3.51
C GLY A 363 -11.32 24.68 2.08
N THR A 364 -10.05 24.33 1.93
CA THR A 364 -9.58 23.71 0.68
C THR A 364 -10.42 22.47 0.40
N ALA A 365 -11.11 22.46 -0.73
CA ALA A 365 -11.87 21.31 -1.21
C ALA A 365 -10.96 20.35 -2.00
N GLY A 366 -11.42 19.11 -2.16
CA GLY A 366 -10.73 18.07 -2.92
C GLY A 366 -10.00 17.06 -2.04
N THR A 367 -9.76 15.87 -2.60
CA THR A 367 -9.44 14.68 -1.81
C THR A 367 -8.18 14.79 -0.96
N LEU A 368 -7.13 15.52 -1.39
CA LEU A 368 -5.96 15.71 -0.54
C LEU A 368 -6.27 16.53 0.72
N ALA A 369 -7.23 17.45 0.66
CA ALA A 369 -7.71 18.18 1.83
C ALA A 369 -8.63 17.31 2.69
N ASP A 370 -9.49 16.47 2.10
CA ASP A 370 -10.29 15.49 2.85
C ASP A 370 -9.39 14.52 3.63
N MET A 371 -8.30 14.04 3.02
CA MET A 371 -7.29 13.19 3.66
C MET A 371 -6.60 13.90 4.83
N ARG A 372 -6.23 15.19 4.67
CA ARG A 372 -5.67 16.00 5.76
C ARG A 372 -6.68 16.26 6.87
N MET A 373 -7.95 16.50 6.54
CA MET A 373 -9.04 16.62 7.50
C MET A 373 -9.20 15.33 8.31
N CYS A 374 -9.14 14.15 7.69
CA CYS A 374 -9.17 12.87 8.42
C CYS A 374 -8.01 12.77 9.41
N ALA A 375 -6.78 13.03 8.93
CA ALA A 375 -5.57 13.00 9.76
C ALA A 375 -5.63 14.02 10.91
N ALA A 376 -6.13 15.24 10.65
CA ALA A 376 -6.34 16.27 11.66
C ALA A 376 -7.40 15.86 12.69
N THR A 377 -8.49 15.21 12.25
CA THR A 377 -9.59 14.78 13.12
C THR A 377 -9.12 13.72 14.12
N VAL A 378 -8.44 12.68 13.65
CA VAL A 378 -7.91 11.64 14.55
C VAL A 378 -6.77 12.15 15.43
N THR A 379 -6.04 13.18 14.98
CA THR A 379 -5.01 13.84 15.78
C THR A 379 -5.63 14.68 16.89
N LEU A 380 -6.74 15.38 16.63
CA LEU A 380 -7.53 16.06 17.67
C LEU A 380 -8.07 15.05 18.70
N HIS A 381 -8.62 13.93 18.25
CA HIS A 381 -9.04 12.82 19.11
C HIS A 381 -7.90 12.33 20.01
N ARG A 382 -6.71 12.07 19.43
CA ARG A 382 -5.52 11.65 20.18
C ARG A 382 -5.09 12.69 21.23
N CYS A 383 -5.12 13.98 20.91
CA CYS A 383 -4.77 15.03 21.87
C CYS A 383 -5.76 15.06 23.04
N ALA A 384 -7.06 14.83 22.79
CA ALA A 384 -8.07 14.68 23.83
C ALA A 384 -7.83 13.45 24.72
N GLU A 385 -7.42 12.31 24.14
CA GLU A 385 -7.06 11.11 24.90
C GLU A 385 -5.80 11.29 25.75
N GLN A 386 -4.85 12.11 25.29
CA GLN A 386 -3.61 12.43 26.01
C GLN A 386 -3.76 13.60 27.00
N GLY A 387 -4.84 14.39 26.90
CA GLY A 387 -5.05 15.60 27.70
C GLY A 387 -4.04 16.73 27.43
N SER A 388 -3.33 16.70 26.29
CA SER A 388 -2.31 17.68 25.92
C SER A 388 -2.20 17.87 24.40
N PHE A 389 -1.79 19.07 23.99
CA PHE A 389 -1.48 19.45 22.60
C PHE A 389 0.03 19.69 22.36
N ASP A 390 0.90 19.45 23.35
CA ASP A 390 2.33 19.79 23.28
C ASP A 390 3.03 19.10 22.08
N ALA A 391 2.67 17.83 21.83
CA ALA A 391 3.19 17.01 20.74
C ALA A 391 2.77 17.47 19.33
N VAL A 392 1.74 18.33 19.19
CA VAL A 392 1.18 18.71 17.88
C VAL A 392 2.19 19.49 17.03
N ALA A 393 3.08 20.23 17.68
CA ALA A 393 4.16 20.95 17.02
C ALA A 393 5.21 20.02 16.35
N ASP A 394 5.24 18.74 16.73
CA ASP A 394 6.20 17.73 16.26
C ASP A 394 5.59 16.61 15.39
N TYR A 395 4.26 16.53 15.27
CA TYR A 395 3.59 15.55 14.41
C TYR A 395 3.94 15.68 12.90
N TRP A 396 4.54 16.79 12.46
CA TRP A 396 5.14 16.88 11.11
C TRP A 396 6.21 15.79 10.87
N THR A 397 6.85 15.27 11.92
CA THR A 397 7.81 14.15 11.84
C THR A 397 7.15 12.83 11.45
N GLY A 398 5.81 12.75 11.42
CA GLY A 398 5.08 11.67 10.77
C GLY A 398 5.35 11.57 9.27
N VAL A 399 5.97 12.57 8.63
CA VAL A 399 6.42 12.51 7.23
C VAL A 399 7.38 11.34 6.92
N PHE A 400 8.04 10.77 7.94
CA PHE A 400 8.90 9.58 7.78
C PHE A 400 8.13 8.26 7.78
N LEU A 401 6.84 8.27 8.11
CA LEU A 401 5.93 7.13 7.94
C LEU A 401 5.54 7.01 6.45
N SER A 402 6.55 6.92 5.59
CA SER A 402 6.37 6.88 4.13
C SER A 402 5.65 5.62 3.69
N LYS A 403 4.77 5.80 2.70
CA LYS A 403 3.95 4.73 2.14
C LYS A 403 4.84 3.60 1.59
N GLY A 404 4.51 2.35 1.92
CA GLY A 404 5.25 1.16 1.50
C GLY A 404 6.40 0.74 2.41
N LEU A 405 6.80 1.57 3.39
CA LEU A 405 7.69 1.12 4.46
C LEU A 405 6.94 0.21 5.44
N VAL A 406 7.63 -0.82 5.91
CA VAL A 406 7.20 -1.56 7.10
C VAL A 406 7.78 -0.87 8.32
N ILE A 407 6.88 -0.37 9.17
CA ILE A 407 7.17 0.33 10.42
C ILE A 407 7.08 -0.69 11.56
N LEU A 408 8.11 -0.75 12.39
CA LEU A 408 8.23 -1.66 13.52
C LEU A 408 8.14 -0.86 14.82
N ASN A 409 7.18 -1.22 15.68
CA ASN A 409 7.05 -0.68 17.03
C ASN A 409 7.79 -1.60 18.00
N ASN A 410 8.97 -1.18 18.48
CA ASN A 410 9.78 -1.98 19.41
C ASN A 410 9.10 -2.20 20.76
N THR A 411 8.16 -1.33 21.17
CA THR A 411 7.45 -1.42 22.45
C THR A 411 6.28 -2.40 22.40
N GLU A 412 5.65 -2.58 21.24
CA GLU A 412 4.48 -3.45 21.07
C GLU A 412 4.80 -4.80 20.41
N ASP A 413 6.03 -4.97 19.89
CA ASP A 413 6.43 -6.06 18.98
C ASP A 413 5.47 -6.22 17.78
N ARG A 414 5.17 -5.10 17.12
CA ARG A 414 4.21 -5.04 16.00
C ARG A 414 4.80 -4.42 14.75
N ALA A 415 4.43 -4.99 13.62
CA ALA A 415 4.76 -4.51 12.28
C ALA A 415 3.55 -3.86 11.61
N TYR A 416 3.77 -2.79 10.85
CA TYR A 416 2.73 -2.01 10.19
C TYR A 416 3.19 -1.58 8.79
N LEU A 417 2.47 -1.96 7.73
CA LEU A 417 2.69 -1.42 6.38
C LEU A 417 2.10 -0.02 6.29
N SER A 418 2.93 1.01 6.13
CA SER A 418 2.44 2.38 6.02
C SER A 418 1.69 2.61 4.71
N LEU A 419 0.51 3.23 4.81
CA LEU A 419 -0.26 3.79 3.70
C LEU A 419 0.06 5.28 3.45
N GLY A 420 1.06 5.82 4.15
CA GLY A 420 1.58 7.17 3.99
C GLY A 420 0.95 8.21 4.90
N PHE A 421 1.70 9.31 5.09
CA PHE A 421 1.36 10.44 5.95
C PHE A 421 0.51 11.51 5.25
N ARG A 422 -0.35 12.22 6.00
CA ARG A 422 -1.20 13.32 5.52
C ARG A 422 -1.23 14.51 6.48
N GLY A 423 -0.05 15.04 6.80
CA GLY A 423 0.12 16.31 7.53
C GLY A 423 0.11 16.19 9.06
N TRP A 424 -0.70 15.28 9.60
CA TRP A 424 -0.88 15.11 11.06
C TRP A 424 -0.72 13.67 11.55
N ALA A 425 -1.16 12.70 10.76
CA ALA A 425 -1.06 11.27 11.03
C ALA A 425 -0.78 10.50 9.74
N ALA A 426 -0.31 9.26 9.87
CA ALA A 426 -0.29 8.27 8.79
C ALA A 426 -1.33 7.18 9.08
N GLN A 427 -1.86 6.56 8.02
CA GLN A 427 -2.57 5.28 8.14
C GLN A 427 -1.58 4.13 7.91
N ALA A 428 -1.82 2.98 8.53
CA ALA A 428 -1.06 1.77 8.29
C ALA A 428 -1.89 0.49 8.46
N ILE A 429 -1.48 -0.57 7.77
CA ILE A 429 -2.09 -1.90 7.79
C ILE A 429 -1.24 -2.79 8.72
N PRO A 430 -1.80 -3.37 9.80
CA PRO A 430 -1.04 -4.28 10.66
C PRO A 430 -0.57 -5.54 9.92
N LEU A 431 0.70 -5.88 10.14
CA LEU A 431 1.33 -7.08 9.59
C LEU A 431 1.68 -8.06 10.72
N GLN A 432 1.63 -9.35 10.40
CA GLN A 432 2.16 -10.41 11.25
C GLN A 432 3.59 -10.73 10.81
N ILE A 433 4.53 -10.80 11.75
CA ILE A 433 5.89 -11.29 11.51
C ILE A 433 5.82 -12.82 11.54
N VAL A 434 6.10 -13.49 10.42
CA VAL A 434 5.92 -14.96 10.30
C VAL A 434 7.20 -15.76 10.50
N GLY A 435 8.36 -15.11 10.43
CA GLY A 435 9.66 -15.74 10.61
C GLY A 435 10.79 -14.91 10.01
N LYS A 436 11.91 -15.57 9.78
CA LYS A 436 13.06 -15.05 9.05
C LYS A 436 13.40 -15.93 7.86
N THR A 437 13.99 -15.37 6.83
CA THR A 437 14.66 -16.15 5.78
C THR A 437 15.96 -16.77 6.31
N ASP A 438 16.57 -17.67 5.55
CA ASP A 438 17.86 -18.28 5.91
C ASP A 438 18.98 -17.22 6.02
N GLY A 439 18.85 -16.08 5.32
CA GLY A 439 19.70 -14.90 5.46
C GLY A 439 19.40 -14.01 6.67
N GLY A 440 18.43 -14.38 7.51
CA GLY A 440 18.02 -13.64 8.71
C GLY A 440 17.08 -12.45 8.46
N GLU A 441 16.64 -12.22 7.22
CA GLU A 441 15.73 -11.13 6.83
C GLU A 441 14.32 -11.41 7.38
N LEU A 442 13.64 -10.42 7.95
CA LEU A 442 12.26 -10.60 8.43
C LEU A 442 11.27 -10.85 7.29
N MET A 443 10.32 -11.76 7.51
CA MET A 443 9.18 -11.99 6.64
C MET A 443 7.88 -11.51 7.31
N PHE A 444 7.06 -10.80 6.56
CA PHE A 444 5.79 -10.23 7.01
C PHE A 444 4.62 -10.71 6.15
N VAL A 445 3.44 -10.88 6.73
CA VAL A 445 2.19 -11.12 5.99
C VAL A 445 1.09 -10.18 6.48
N VAL A 446 0.11 -9.90 5.62
CA VAL A 446 -1.09 -9.14 6.01
C VAL A 446 -1.91 -9.97 7.02
N SER A 447 -2.32 -9.38 8.14
CA SER A 447 -3.09 -10.11 9.17
C SER A 447 -4.41 -10.65 8.61
N ALA A 448 -4.74 -11.90 8.94
CA ALA A 448 -5.98 -12.56 8.49
C ALA A 448 -7.25 -11.78 8.90
N ASP A 449 -7.24 -11.07 10.02
CA ASP A 449 -8.37 -10.24 10.47
C ASP A 449 -8.69 -9.09 9.50
N ILE A 450 -7.69 -8.58 8.78
CA ILE A 450 -7.87 -7.52 7.77
C ILE A 450 -8.53 -8.12 6.53
N VAL A 451 -8.07 -9.30 6.11
CA VAL A 451 -8.64 -10.06 4.98
C VAL A 451 -10.11 -10.44 5.27
N GLN A 452 -10.45 -10.68 6.53
CA GLN A 452 -11.82 -10.95 6.98
C GLN A 452 -12.66 -9.69 7.26
N GLY A 453 -12.13 -8.49 7.01
CA GLY A 453 -12.81 -7.21 7.26
C GLY A 453 -13.03 -6.86 8.74
N ARG A 454 -12.38 -7.59 9.66
CA ARG A 454 -12.52 -7.45 11.12
C ARG A 454 -11.62 -6.36 11.71
N MET A 455 -10.60 -5.92 10.98
CA MET A 455 -9.65 -4.89 11.43
C MET A 455 -9.56 -3.74 10.42
N GLN A 456 -9.72 -2.52 10.95
CA GLN A 456 -9.54 -1.27 10.20
C GLN A 456 -8.05 -0.88 10.13
N PRO A 457 -7.65 -0.03 9.15
CA PRO A 457 -6.33 0.60 9.17
C PRO A 457 -6.09 1.34 10.49
N GLN A 458 -4.89 1.21 11.04
CA GLN A 458 -4.50 1.88 12.27
C GLN A 458 -3.86 3.24 11.96
N TRP A 459 -3.91 4.13 12.95
CA TRP A 459 -3.33 5.47 12.86
C TRP A 459 -1.98 5.51 13.57
N LEU A 460 -0.96 5.98 12.86
CA LEU A 460 0.40 6.12 13.36
C LEU A 460 0.78 7.59 13.47
N TRP A 461 1.48 7.92 14.56
CA TRP A 461 2.07 9.23 14.81
C TRP A 461 3.53 9.06 15.17
N ASN A 462 4.35 10.00 14.71
CA ASN A 462 5.72 10.17 15.16
C ASN A 462 5.86 11.60 15.70
N THR A 463 6.67 11.76 16.74
CA THR A 463 7.09 13.06 17.31
C THR A 463 8.61 13.23 17.28
N THR A 464 9.37 12.20 16.89
CA THR A 464 10.83 12.18 16.96
C THR A 464 11.45 12.49 15.60
N ALA A 465 12.14 13.63 15.51
CA ALA A 465 12.91 14.07 14.34
C ALA A 465 14.36 13.55 14.31
N ALA A 466 14.83 12.94 15.40
CA ALA A 466 16.19 12.42 15.53
C ALA A 466 16.32 11.04 14.86
N ALA A 467 17.38 10.83 14.08
CA ALA A 467 17.64 9.60 13.33
C ALA A 467 18.22 8.45 14.17
N ALA A 468 17.96 8.45 15.49
CA ALA A 468 18.78 7.86 16.55
C ALA A 468 20.12 8.59 16.78
N ALA A 469 20.64 8.50 18.01
CA ALA A 469 21.90 9.14 18.38
C ALA A 469 23.09 8.46 17.68
N THR A 470 24.15 9.22 17.39
CA THR A 470 25.42 8.76 16.79
C THR A 470 26.28 7.94 17.77
N THR A 471 25.65 7.17 18.66
CA THR A 471 26.27 6.33 19.69
C THR A 471 25.49 5.02 19.74
N ASP A 472 26.19 3.88 19.81
CA ASP A 472 25.64 2.52 19.69
C ASP A 472 24.54 2.14 20.70
N THR A 473 24.24 3.01 21.66
CA THR A 473 23.03 2.98 22.51
C THR A 473 21.75 3.31 21.72
N ALA A 474 21.60 2.83 20.49
CA ALA A 474 20.49 3.10 19.57
C ALA A 474 19.19 2.32 19.94
N THR A 475 19.03 1.94 21.20
CA THR A 475 17.96 1.09 21.72
C THR A 475 16.60 1.78 21.82
N ASP A 476 16.55 3.12 21.82
CA ASP A 476 15.42 3.87 22.40
C ASP A 476 14.57 4.68 21.39
N THR A 477 14.61 4.34 20.09
CA THR A 477 13.57 4.82 19.16
C THR A 477 12.41 3.83 19.15
N GLN A 478 11.22 4.27 19.61
CA GLN A 478 9.99 3.45 19.56
C GLN A 478 9.78 2.86 18.16
N TRP A 479 10.00 3.68 17.13
CA TRP A 479 9.79 3.35 15.73
C TRP A 479 11.09 3.06 15.00
N LYS A 480 11.22 1.83 14.50
CA LYS A 480 12.17 1.45 13.44
C LYS A 480 11.41 1.24 12.13
N ALA A 481 12.10 1.17 11.01
CA ALA A 481 11.49 0.81 9.74
C ALA A 481 12.47 0.05 8.82
N CYS A 482 11.91 -0.63 7.84
CA CYS A 482 12.65 -1.21 6.72
C CYS A 482 11.84 -1.11 5.42
N GLN A 483 12.54 -1.16 4.30
CA GLN A 483 11.95 -1.43 2.99
C GLN A 483 11.65 -2.93 2.86
N VAL A 484 10.65 -3.26 2.03
CA VAL A 484 10.26 -4.64 1.74
C VAL A 484 10.01 -4.86 0.26
N HIS A 485 10.21 -6.09 -0.18
CA HIS A 485 9.79 -6.61 -1.49
C HIS A 485 8.69 -7.65 -1.33
N VAL A 486 7.78 -7.74 -2.30
CA VAL A 486 6.80 -8.84 -2.37
C VAL A 486 7.50 -10.12 -2.83
N MET A 487 7.23 -11.22 -2.16
CA MET A 487 7.79 -12.52 -2.52
C MET A 487 6.86 -13.26 -3.48
N HIS A 488 7.40 -13.74 -4.59
CA HIS A 488 6.71 -14.71 -5.44
C HIS A 488 6.43 -16.02 -4.63
N PRO A 489 5.22 -16.62 -4.70
CA PRO A 489 4.87 -17.76 -3.84
C PRO A 489 5.79 -18.98 -3.95
N ALA A 490 6.40 -19.25 -5.11
CA ALA A 490 7.36 -20.35 -5.25
C ALA A 490 8.65 -20.14 -4.43
N CYS A 491 9.02 -18.87 -4.21
CA CYS A 491 10.20 -18.45 -3.45
C CYS A 491 9.95 -18.45 -1.93
N LEU A 492 8.73 -18.73 -1.47
CA LEU A 492 8.44 -18.84 -0.04
C LEU A 492 8.88 -20.20 0.52
N PRO A 493 9.44 -20.22 1.75
CA PRO A 493 9.65 -21.46 2.50
C PRO A 493 8.34 -22.25 2.62
N VAL A 494 8.43 -23.58 2.62
CA VAL A 494 7.25 -24.48 2.49
C VAL A 494 6.17 -24.18 3.54
N GLN A 495 6.56 -23.92 4.80
CA GLN A 495 5.64 -23.57 5.88
C GLN A 495 4.88 -22.24 5.67
N HIS A 496 5.36 -21.36 4.79
CA HIS A 496 4.78 -20.05 4.50
C HIS A 496 4.04 -19.98 3.15
N ARG A 497 4.13 -20.99 2.28
CA ARG A 497 3.44 -21.02 0.97
C ARG A 497 1.92 -20.92 1.03
N ARG A 498 1.31 -21.16 2.20
CA ARG A 498 -0.12 -20.92 2.46
C ARG A 498 -0.51 -19.43 2.47
N HIS A 499 0.45 -18.52 2.57
CA HIS A 499 0.19 -17.08 2.60
C HIS A 499 0.22 -16.51 1.18
N VAL A 500 -0.92 -15.98 0.72
CA VAL A 500 -1.11 -15.48 -0.66
C VAL A 500 -0.25 -14.25 -0.97
N CYS A 501 0.07 -13.45 0.05
CA CYS A 501 0.96 -12.30 -0.07
C CYS A 501 1.88 -12.25 1.15
N ALA A 502 3.18 -12.24 0.89
CA ALA A 502 4.24 -12.16 1.87
C ALA A 502 5.29 -11.15 1.42
N LEU A 503 5.85 -10.42 2.38
CA LEU A 503 6.78 -9.32 2.18
C LEU A 503 8.12 -9.67 2.85
N ARG A 504 9.23 -9.63 2.11
CA ARG A 504 10.58 -9.82 2.62
C ARG A 504 11.21 -8.47 2.94
N GLN A 505 11.82 -8.33 4.11
CA GLN A 505 12.74 -7.23 4.39
C GLN A 505 13.84 -7.17 3.32
N CYS A 506 14.07 -5.99 2.73
CA CYS A 506 15.14 -5.76 1.73
C CYS A 506 16.12 -4.65 2.09
N SER A 507 15.89 -3.92 3.20
CA SER A 507 16.87 -3.01 3.80
C SER A 507 17.16 -3.41 5.25
N PRO A 508 18.25 -2.90 5.87
CA PRO A 508 18.42 -2.98 7.31
C PRO A 508 17.19 -2.43 8.05
N VAL A 509 16.91 -3.00 9.23
CA VAL A 509 15.95 -2.43 10.19
C VAL A 509 16.69 -1.35 10.98
N GLU A 510 16.39 -0.09 10.66
CA GLU A 510 17.07 1.08 11.24
C GLU A 510 16.04 2.10 11.75
N GLY A 511 16.51 3.16 12.43
CA GLY A 511 15.63 4.20 12.97
C GLY A 511 14.77 4.86 11.88
N LEU A 512 13.51 5.17 12.19
CA LEU A 512 12.48 5.59 11.21
C LEU A 512 12.96 6.66 10.22
N VAL A 513 13.68 7.69 10.69
CA VAL A 513 14.22 8.75 9.82
C VAL A 513 15.27 8.19 8.85
N LYS A 514 16.24 7.38 9.34
CA LYS A 514 17.31 6.81 8.51
C LYS A 514 16.73 5.89 7.43
N ALA A 515 15.83 4.98 7.80
CA ALA A 515 15.13 4.09 6.87
C ALA A 515 14.32 4.86 5.82
N CYS A 516 13.61 5.90 6.22
CA CYS A 516 12.83 6.72 5.28
C CYS A 516 13.72 7.51 4.30
N LEU A 517 14.85 8.05 4.77
CA LEU A 517 15.81 8.73 3.90
C LEU A 517 16.47 7.73 2.93
N ARG A 518 16.89 6.54 3.40
CA ARG A 518 17.45 5.47 2.55
C ARG A 518 16.49 4.99 1.47
N ALA A 519 15.20 4.94 1.79
CA ALA A 519 14.15 4.60 0.83
C ALA A 519 13.91 5.68 -0.24
N ALA A 520 14.41 6.90 -0.04
CA ALA A 520 14.21 8.06 -0.93
C ALA A 520 12.72 8.36 -1.25
N SER A 521 11.80 7.87 -0.42
CA SER A 521 10.36 7.82 -0.71
C SER A 521 9.54 9.00 -0.15
N CYS A 522 10.18 9.91 0.59
CA CYS A 522 9.54 11.12 1.13
C CYS A 522 9.95 12.38 0.35
N VAL A 523 8.94 13.11 -0.14
CA VAL A 523 9.15 14.45 -0.71
C VAL A 523 9.17 15.47 0.42
N LEU A 524 10.35 15.81 0.92
CA LEU A 524 10.54 16.81 1.97
C LEU A 524 10.58 18.22 1.38
N ASN A 525 9.87 19.18 2.00
CA ASN A 525 10.03 20.60 1.69
C ASN A 525 11.29 21.17 2.37
N GLN A 526 11.73 22.37 1.98
CA GLN A 526 12.97 22.94 2.51
C GLN A 526 12.88 23.19 4.02
N ASP A 527 11.72 23.62 4.54
CA ASP A 527 11.53 23.91 5.97
C ASP A 527 11.67 22.65 6.84
N VAL A 528 11.12 21.52 6.39
CA VAL A 528 11.26 20.21 7.05
C VAL A 528 12.72 19.74 7.02
N ILE A 529 13.44 19.93 5.92
CA ILE A 529 14.87 19.59 5.87
C ILE A 529 15.67 20.50 6.81
N VAL A 530 15.36 21.79 6.91
CA VAL A 530 16.00 22.71 7.88
C VAL A 530 15.72 22.28 9.32
N LYS A 531 14.48 21.90 9.64
CA LYS A 531 14.12 21.33 10.96
C LYS A 531 14.89 20.04 11.25
N LEU A 532 15.02 19.14 10.27
CA LEU A 532 15.81 17.91 10.40
C LEU A 532 17.30 18.17 10.62
N CYS A 533 17.91 19.08 9.85
CA CYS A 533 19.29 19.49 10.05
C CYS A 533 19.50 20.01 11.48
N LYS A 534 18.58 20.82 12.01
CA LYS A 534 18.63 21.30 13.39
C LYS A 534 18.48 20.17 14.41
N ALA A 535 17.50 19.28 14.23
CA ALA A 535 17.23 18.17 15.14
C ALA A 535 18.39 17.17 15.23
N ASN A 536 19.04 16.89 14.09
CA ASN A 536 20.16 15.95 13.99
C ASN A 536 21.53 16.63 14.14
N LYS A 537 21.59 17.91 14.54
CA LYS A 537 22.83 18.70 14.72
C LYS A 537 23.75 18.67 13.48
N ALA A 538 23.15 18.66 12.28
CA ALA A 538 23.88 18.64 11.02
C ALA A 538 24.83 19.84 10.88
N PRO A 539 26.01 19.67 10.23
CA PRO A 539 26.93 20.77 9.98
C PRO A 539 26.27 21.88 9.19
N LYS A 540 26.79 23.10 9.33
CA LYS A 540 26.27 24.25 8.58
C LYS A 540 26.43 24.01 7.07
N PRO A 541 25.34 24.01 6.29
CA PRO A 541 25.40 23.68 4.86
C PRO A 541 26.22 24.69 4.08
N VAL A 542 27.04 24.19 3.16
CA VAL A 542 27.90 25.00 2.27
C VAL A 542 27.08 25.48 1.07
N PRO A 543 26.91 26.80 0.85
CA PRO A 543 26.00 27.30 -0.18
C PRO A 543 26.56 27.12 -1.60
N THR A 544 25.87 26.34 -2.43
CA THR A 544 26.25 26.09 -3.84
C THR A 544 25.52 26.97 -4.85
N GLY A 545 24.57 27.80 -4.42
CA GLY A 545 23.82 28.69 -5.30
C GLY A 545 24.68 29.79 -5.94
N LYS A 546 24.12 30.45 -6.97
CA LYS A 546 24.75 31.58 -7.65
C LYS A 546 25.09 32.69 -6.64
N LEU A 547 26.19 33.39 -6.88
CA LEU A 547 26.55 34.61 -6.14
C LEU A 547 25.47 35.68 -6.37
N ASN A 548 24.94 36.23 -5.29
CA ASN A 548 24.04 37.39 -5.36
C ASN A 548 24.83 38.70 -5.52
N LYS A 549 24.14 39.82 -5.75
CA LYS A 549 24.74 41.16 -5.88
C LYS A 549 25.59 41.61 -4.67
N LYS A 550 25.51 40.92 -3.53
CA LYS A 550 26.28 41.18 -2.30
C LYS A 550 27.44 40.20 -2.11
N GLY A 551 27.84 39.45 -3.16
CA GLY A 551 28.93 38.48 -3.11
C GLY A 551 28.64 37.22 -2.25
N LYS A 552 27.40 37.00 -1.81
CA LYS A 552 27.02 35.82 -1.03
C LYS A 552 26.31 34.80 -1.92
N ARG A 553 26.72 33.53 -1.86
CA ARG A 553 26.02 32.44 -2.55
C ARG A 553 24.69 32.15 -1.86
N GLY A 554 23.63 31.99 -2.66
CA GLY A 554 22.33 31.53 -2.15
C GLY A 554 22.39 30.07 -1.66
N MET A 555 21.69 29.76 -0.58
CA MET A 555 21.58 28.41 -0.05
C MET A 555 20.43 27.67 -0.74
N ARG A 556 20.68 26.46 -1.23
CA ARG A 556 19.69 25.62 -1.94
C ARG A 556 19.21 24.47 -1.07
N LYS A 557 18.03 23.92 -1.37
CA LYS A 557 17.50 22.68 -0.76
C LYS A 557 18.56 21.56 -0.71
N GLY A 558 19.25 21.31 -1.83
CA GLY A 558 20.32 20.32 -1.90
C GLY A 558 21.49 20.58 -0.95
N ASP A 559 21.83 21.83 -0.61
CA ASP A 559 22.92 22.12 0.32
C ASP A 559 22.59 21.62 1.73
N HIS A 560 21.32 21.74 2.15
CA HIS A 560 20.82 21.16 3.39
C HIS A 560 20.75 19.63 3.32
N VAL A 561 20.34 19.04 2.19
CA VAL A 561 20.29 17.58 2.03
C VAL A 561 21.69 16.98 2.19
N ARG A 562 22.73 17.52 1.55
CA ARG A 562 24.11 17.00 1.72
C ARG A 562 24.56 17.07 3.17
N ALA A 563 24.30 18.18 3.86
CA ALA A 563 24.63 18.36 5.26
C ALA A 563 23.89 17.38 6.19
N LEU A 564 22.63 17.05 5.88
CA LEU A 564 21.86 16.04 6.61
C LEU A 564 22.41 14.62 6.36
N LEU A 565 22.66 14.25 5.11
CA LEU A 565 23.16 12.92 4.75
C LEU A 565 24.54 12.65 5.37
N ALA A 566 25.43 13.64 5.40
CA ALA A 566 26.75 13.52 6.03
C ALA A 566 26.73 13.21 7.55
N VAL A 567 25.59 13.38 8.23
CA VAL A 567 25.43 13.05 9.65
C VAL A 567 24.53 11.83 9.89
N VAL A 568 23.56 11.56 9.01
CA VAL A 568 22.70 10.37 9.11
C VAL A 568 23.38 9.11 8.54
N PHE A 569 24.26 9.30 7.56
CA PHE A 569 25.04 8.26 6.87
C PHE A 569 26.52 8.65 6.79
N PRO A 570 27.24 8.86 7.91
CA PRO A 570 28.67 9.18 7.90
C PRO A 570 29.53 8.10 7.22
N GLU A 571 29.03 6.86 7.13
CA GLU A 571 29.65 5.73 6.45
C GLU A 571 29.50 5.73 4.92
N MET A 572 28.67 6.61 4.36
CA MET A 572 28.28 6.58 2.95
C MET A 572 29.11 7.53 2.10
N ASP A 573 29.80 6.98 1.11
CA ASP A 573 30.56 7.76 0.13
C ASP A 573 29.64 8.66 -0.69
N THR A 574 30.02 9.93 -0.84
CA THR A 574 29.32 10.93 -1.66
C THR A 574 29.32 10.62 -3.16
N GLU A 575 30.23 9.76 -3.63
CA GLU A 575 30.28 9.28 -5.01
C GLU A 575 29.49 7.97 -5.23
N SER A 576 28.93 7.37 -4.18
CA SER A 576 28.14 6.14 -4.31
C SER A 576 26.80 6.37 -5.01
N ASP A 577 26.35 5.36 -5.77
CA ASP A 577 25.03 5.34 -6.42
C ASP A 577 23.90 5.51 -5.40
N ASP A 578 24.08 4.94 -4.20
CA ASP A 578 23.10 5.01 -3.11
C ASP A 578 22.98 6.44 -2.54
N TYR A 579 24.11 7.14 -2.35
CA TYR A 579 24.10 8.56 -1.98
C TYR A 579 23.43 9.42 -3.05
N THR A 580 23.75 9.20 -4.32
CA THR A 580 23.17 9.92 -5.46
C THR A 580 21.66 9.72 -5.52
N ARG A 581 21.19 8.46 -5.46
CA ARG A 581 19.77 8.07 -5.43
C ARG A 581 19.01 8.75 -4.28
N ILE A 582 19.57 8.71 -3.07
CA ILE A 582 18.96 9.34 -1.88
C ILE A 582 18.93 10.87 -2.04
N PHE A 583 20.05 11.46 -2.47
CA PHE A 583 20.17 12.91 -2.67
C PHE A 583 19.16 13.43 -3.71
N GLU A 584 19.07 12.80 -4.87
CA GLU A 584 18.18 13.22 -5.95
C GLU A 584 16.71 13.02 -5.59
N GLY A 585 16.35 11.91 -4.93
CA GLY A 585 14.99 11.69 -4.43
C GLY A 585 14.57 12.76 -3.42
N LEU A 586 15.43 13.06 -2.44
CA LEU A 586 15.14 14.09 -1.42
C LEU A 586 15.12 15.50 -2.00
N VAL A 587 15.95 15.83 -2.98
CA VAL A 587 15.89 17.12 -3.68
C VAL A 587 14.61 17.25 -4.51
N GLY A 588 14.09 16.14 -5.04
CA GLY A 588 12.91 16.07 -5.92
C GLY A 588 13.28 15.99 -7.41
N GLY A 589 14.47 15.48 -7.74
CA GLY A 589 14.87 15.16 -9.11
C GLY A 589 14.29 13.82 -9.57
N ILE A 590 14.20 12.84 -8.66
CA ILE A 590 13.52 11.57 -8.93
C ILE A 590 12.01 11.78 -8.75
N SER A 591 11.33 12.14 -9.84
CA SER A 591 9.93 11.70 -9.99
C SER A 591 9.92 10.18 -9.96
N PRO A 592 8.94 9.52 -9.30
CA PRO A 592 8.84 8.07 -9.37
C PRO A 592 8.85 7.63 -10.83
N THR A 593 9.74 6.70 -11.16
CA THR A 593 9.84 6.08 -12.48
C THR A 593 9.12 4.75 -12.42
N VAL A 594 8.08 4.60 -13.23
CA VAL A 594 7.62 3.26 -13.61
C VAL A 594 8.76 2.61 -14.40
N PRO A 595 9.16 1.35 -14.10
CA PRO A 595 10.20 0.65 -14.87
C PRO A 595 9.87 0.68 -16.36
N GLU A 596 10.88 0.85 -17.21
CA GLU A 596 10.70 0.95 -18.67
C GLU A 596 9.98 -0.29 -19.24
N ASP A 597 10.18 -1.44 -18.60
CA ASP A 597 9.62 -2.75 -18.96
C ASP A 597 8.30 -3.06 -18.25
N CYS A 598 7.62 -2.07 -17.67
CA CYS A 598 6.29 -2.24 -17.06
C CYS A 598 5.28 -2.86 -18.05
N SER A 599 4.53 -3.87 -17.59
CA SER A 599 3.54 -4.59 -18.40
C SER A 599 2.48 -3.66 -19.00
N GLU A 600 2.08 -3.95 -20.25
CA GLU A 600 1.00 -3.22 -20.93
C GLU A 600 -0.34 -3.35 -20.18
N ASP A 601 -0.57 -4.47 -19.48
CA ASP A 601 -1.77 -4.66 -18.66
C ASP A 601 -1.84 -3.65 -17.52
N ILE A 602 -0.72 -3.42 -16.81
CA ILE A 602 -0.63 -2.44 -15.72
C ILE A 602 -0.84 -1.02 -16.28
N LEU A 603 -0.21 -0.70 -17.41
CA LEU A 603 -0.37 0.59 -18.08
C LEU A 603 -1.82 0.80 -18.56
N SER A 604 -2.50 -0.26 -19.04
CA SER A 604 -3.91 -0.20 -19.44
C SER A 604 -4.84 -0.01 -18.25
N GLY A 605 -4.57 -0.69 -17.12
CA GLY A 605 -5.29 -0.54 -15.86
C GLY A 605 -5.17 0.89 -15.31
N ILE A 606 -3.98 1.49 -15.37
CA ILE A 606 -3.75 2.90 -15.00
C ILE A 606 -4.53 3.86 -15.93
N LYS A 607 -4.55 3.59 -17.25
CA LYS A 607 -5.31 4.39 -18.22
C LYS A 607 -6.84 4.24 -18.07
N ALA A 608 -7.31 3.10 -17.56
CA ALA A 608 -8.71 2.81 -17.27
C ALA A 608 -9.20 3.37 -15.92
N LEU A 609 -8.32 4.01 -15.13
CA LEU A 609 -8.72 4.71 -13.91
C LEU A 609 -9.65 5.88 -14.26
N ASP A 610 -10.73 5.97 -13.47
CA ASP A 610 -11.83 6.92 -13.62
C ASP A 610 -11.37 8.36 -13.94
N PRO A 611 -11.86 8.98 -15.03
CA PRO A 611 -11.55 10.36 -15.39
C PRO A 611 -11.70 11.38 -14.27
N ASP A 612 -12.73 11.24 -13.43
CA ASP A 612 -13.01 12.19 -12.35
C ASP A 612 -12.04 12.06 -11.16
N ASN A 613 -11.26 10.97 -11.11
CA ASN A 613 -10.22 10.72 -10.12
C ASN A 613 -8.80 11.00 -10.64
N GLN A 614 -8.64 11.50 -11.88
CA GLN A 614 -7.35 11.68 -12.55
C GLN A 614 -6.31 12.49 -11.76
N GLU A 615 -6.71 13.52 -11.00
CA GLU A 615 -5.75 14.35 -10.25
C GLU A 615 -4.97 13.55 -9.17
N LYS A 616 -5.61 12.54 -8.58
CA LYS A 616 -5.02 11.64 -7.56
C LYS A 616 -3.98 10.71 -8.17
N PHE A 617 -4.27 10.25 -9.39
CA PHE A 617 -3.45 9.34 -10.16
C PHE A 617 -2.60 10.07 -11.22
N ALA A 618 -2.53 11.40 -11.19
CA ALA A 618 -1.83 12.20 -12.18
C ALA A 618 -0.34 11.82 -12.28
N GLY A 619 0.26 11.43 -11.14
CA GLY A 619 1.57 10.80 -11.10
C GLY A 619 1.61 9.50 -11.90
N LEU A 620 0.78 8.50 -11.58
CA LEU A 620 0.73 7.21 -12.28
C LEU A 620 0.40 7.36 -13.76
N ARG A 621 -0.50 8.27 -14.12
CA ARG A 621 -0.87 8.54 -15.51
C ARG A 621 0.27 9.22 -16.27
N SER A 622 0.88 10.27 -15.71
CA SER A 622 2.04 10.93 -16.34
C SER A 622 3.23 9.98 -16.48
N MET A 623 3.45 9.10 -15.50
CA MET A 623 4.40 7.99 -15.60
C MET A 623 4.04 7.02 -16.74
N ALA A 624 2.78 6.56 -16.82
CA ALA A 624 2.33 5.63 -17.84
C ALA A 624 2.40 6.23 -19.27
N GLU A 625 2.05 7.50 -19.42
CA GLU A 625 2.20 8.25 -20.68
C GLU A 625 3.68 8.44 -21.06
N LYS A 626 4.57 8.70 -20.08
CA LYS A 626 6.01 8.78 -20.32
C LYS A 626 6.60 7.45 -20.79
N VAL A 627 6.28 6.35 -20.11
CA VAL A 627 6.75 4.99 -20.48
C VAL A 627 6.21 4.59 -21.86
N GLU A 628 4.96 4.92 -22.18
CA GLU A 628 4.37 4.72 -23.51
C GLU A 628 5.17 5.47 -24.60
N VAL A 629 5.49 6.75 -24.37
CA VAL A 629 6.30 7.55 -25.30
C VAL A 629 7.71 6.97 -25.45
N GLU A 630 8.36 6.56 -24.36
CA GLU A 630 9.69 5.93 -24.39
C GLU A 630 9.69 4.59 -25.13
N LYS A 631 8.68 3.73 -24.91
CA LYS A 631 8.47 2.49 -25.69
C LYS A 631 8.26 2.79 -27.18
N GLN A 632 7.47 3.81 -27.53
CA GLN A 632 7.27 4.22 -28.93
C GLN A 632 8.56 4.76 -29.59
N VAL A 633 9.37 5.54 -28.87
CA VAL A 633 10.68 6.00 -29.35
C VAL A 633 11.63 4.81 -29.57
N ARG A 634 11.70 3.86 -28.64
CA ARG A 634 12.49 2.61 -28.79
C ARG A 634 12.03 1.78 -29.98
N LYS A 635 10.72 1.62 -30.18
CA LYS A 635 10.15 0.91 -31.35
C LYS A 635 10.56 1.56 -32.67
N ARG A 636 10.51 2.90 -32.76
CA ARG A 636 10.99 3.66 -33.92
C ARG A 636 12.50 3.50 -34.15
N MET A 637 13.32 3.56 -33.09
CA MET A 637 14.77 3.34 -33.22
C MET A 637 15.13 1.91 -33.68
N ARG A 638 14.45 0.89 -33.16
CA ARG A 638 14.63 -0.51 -33.62
C ARG A 638 14.20 -0.68 -35.08
N GLN A 639 13.08 -0.08 -35.49
CA GLN A 639 12.62 -0.09 -36.88
C GLN A 639 13.58 0.66 -37.83
N ALA A 640 14.16 1.78 -37.38
CA ALA A 640 15.15 2.51 -38.16
C ALA A 640 16.42 1.69 -38.40
N ARG A 641 16.97 1.04 -37.34
CA ARG A 641 18.14 0.15 -37.47
C ARG A 641 17.88 -1.04 -38.39
N ALA A 642 16.77 -1.76 -38.18
CA ALA A 642 16.39 -2.90 -39.03
C ALA A 642 16.04 -2.50 -40.48
N GLY A 643 15.69 -1.22 -40.71
CA GLY A 643 15.52 -0.66 -42.06
C GLY A 643 16.86 -0.38 -42.74
N GLN A 644 17.84 0.12 -41.99
CA GLN A 644 19.18 0.45 -42.49
C GLN A 644 20.02 -0.81 -42.76
N GLU A 645 19.93 -1.83 -41.90
CA GLU A 645 20.53 -3.15 -42.17
C GLU A 645 19.99 -3.80 -43.45
N ARG A 646 18.77 -3.43 -43.90
CA ARG A 646 18.16 -3.92 -45.14
C ARG A 646 18.43 -3.07 -46.38
N SER A 647 18.95 -1.84 -46.24
CA SER A 647 19.45 -1.06 -47.37
C SER A 647 20.85 -1.51 -47.75
N ASP A 648 21.71 -1.69 -46.75
CA ASP A 648 23.14 -1.91 -46.97
C ASP A 648 23.42 -3.29 -47.62
N ASP A 649 22.53 -4.27 -47.40
CA ASP A 649 22.58 -5.61 -48.02
C ASP A 649 22.10 -5.64 -49.50
N LYS A 650 21.55 -4.54 -50.03
CA LYS A 650 21.00 -4.48 -51.40
C LYS A 650 21.90 -3.81 -52.44
N ASP A 651 22.81 -2.93 -52.02
CA ASP A 651 23.74 -2.25 -52.93
C ASP A 651 25.02 -3.06 -53.22
N GLY A 652 25.16 -4.26 -52.65
CA GLY A 652 26.32 -5.15 -52.83
C GLY A 652 26.31 -6.05 -54.07
N LYS A 653 25.45 -5.82 -55.07
CA LYS A 653 25.28 -6.75 -56.21
C LYS A 653 25.20 -6.12 -57.59
N ASP A 654 26.24 -5.37 -57.95
CA ASP A 654 26.48 -4.95 -59.34
C ASP A 654 26.69 -6.16 -60.28
N PRO A 655 25.93 -6.26 -61.39
CA PRO A 655 26.23 -7.20 -62.47
C PRO A 655 27.30 -6.64 -63.41
N ALA A 656 28.21 -7.50 -63.87
CA ALA A 656 29.41 -7.13 -64.61
C ALA A 656 29.19 -6.33 -65.92
N SER A 657 29.94 -5.23 -66.08
CA SER A 657 30.38 -4.66 -67.38
C SER A 657 31.66 -3.83 -67.13
N SER A 658 32.85 -4.31 -67.50
CA SER A 658 33.49 -4.24 -68.82
C SER A 658 33.96 -2.84 -69.26
N SER A 659 35.28 -2.66 -69.29
CA SER A 659 36.08 -1.74 -70.13
C SER A 659 35.85 -0.22 -70.08
N GLY A 660 36.93 0.56 -69.89
CA GLY A 660 37.03 1.90 -70.48
C GLY A 660 37.89 2.94 -69.74
N ALA A 661 39.14 3.12 -70.19
CA ALA A 661 39.94 4.36 -70.20
C ALA A 661 39.96 5.35 -69.00
N ARG A 662 41.19 5.65 -68.53
CA ARG A 662 41.53 6.94 -67.89
C ARG A 662 41.30 8.12 -68.84
N PRO A 663 41.09 9.34 -68.33
CA PRO A 663 42.20 10.30 -68.33
C PRO A 663 42.39 11.07 -67.00
N GLN A 664 43.51 11.79 -66.91
CA GLN A 664 43.88 12.69 -65.81
C GLN A 664 43.29 14.10 -66.03
N ALA A 665 42.85 14.75 -64.94
CA ALA A 665 42.66 16.19 -64.69
C ALA A 665 41.67 16.30 -63.50
N GLU A 666 41.72 17.24 -62.57
CA GLU A 666 42.70 18.28 -62.23
C GLU A 666 42.70 18.42 -60.69
N ARG A 667 43.78 18.95 -60.12
CA ARG A 667 43.94 19.08 -58.67
C ARG A 667 44.11 20.56 -58.34
N GLU A 668 43.03 21.24 -57.95
CA GLU A 668 43.09 22.61 -57.45
C GLU A 668 43.02 22.66 -55.93
N ASP A 669 43.88 23.50 -55.35
CA ASP A 669 44.03 23.73 -53.92
C ASP A 669 43.06 24.81 -53.40
N ALA A 670 42.34 24.48 -52.32
CA ALA A 670 41.93 25.39 -51.26
C ALA A 670 41.53 24.53 -50.05
N GLY A 671 42.03 24.70 -48.82
CA GLY A 671 42.66 25.88 -48.23
C GLY A 671 41.61 26.80 -47.62
N ASP A 672 41.24 26.60 -46.35
CA ASP A 672 41.78 27.37 -45.22
C ASP A 672 41.14 26.90 -43.88
N THR A 673 41.39 27.66 -42.80
CA THR A 673 41.43 27.22 -41.41
C THR A 673 40.27 27.70 -40.53
N ARG A 674 40.09 26.99 -39.40
CA ARG A 674 39.58 27.47 -38.10
C ARG A 674 38.22 28.17 -38.03
N ARG A 675 37.33 27.56 -37.24
CA ARG A 675 37.11 28.08 -35.87
C ARG A 675 36.76 26.99 -34.87
#